data_AF-A0A542Q391-F1
#
_entry.id   AF-A0A542Q391-F1
#
_cell.length_a   1.000
_cell.length_b   1.000
_cell.length_c   1.000
_cell.angle_alpha   90.00
_cell.angle_beta   90.00
_cell.angle_gamma   90.00
#
_symmetry.space_group_name_H-M   'P 1'
#
loop_
_entity.id
_entity.type
_entity.pdbx_description
1 polymer ?
#
loop_
_entity_poly.entity_id
_entity_poly.type
_entity_poly.pdbx_seq_one_letter_code
_entity_poly.pdbx_strand_id
1 'polypeptide(L)'
;MTRPEVHAASGHRLGASDPRQEGPADLRLVPPALAAWAAAALAIGVPGWWTGLAVTVGILVAGLLLAPAVARAMRARAGADPAADGEDASSARRLRPRLSATALAAMLLCGAAGAASAGLHGADLRRGPLPEWADQYAHVTAELTVTSDPRLTRPRVRGDQMAGRSVVLDAEVRRVTGPGGTVTATRTPVLLIVRAGASGEAGESVARWLRLLPSTRLQLAGRLAPPLNADDRFAAVLRPDGAGQPRITGPPTALQRTAGGLRAGLRAATDRLDPDARALLPGLVVGDTSRVNPDLQDAFEATDLTHLLAVSGSNLTVVLILLIGPPGTALLAERRGLAPRLGITLRGAALLGGGLTLAFVVLCRPEPSVLRAAACGTVALLAIGSGRRRSLLPALASAVLLLVLYDPWLARSYGFLLSVLATGSLLTIGPRWSAALQHRGVSPRLAEALGAAAAAQAVCAPVVAVFAARVSLVAIPCNLVAELAVAPATVLGFAALAAAQVAMPVAELVARCAGWPAGWIASVARTGAALPGAEVAWPDGWMGGLLLAVVTGLVVLGARRLPRHPWSAAGCTLLLLLAVLRPAPLTRAMSGWPPPGWTFAMCDVGQGDATVLAAGEGSAVVIDAGPDPELADRCLRDLGVTRVPLILLTHFHADHVRGLPGVLRGRAVGAVQTTTYDEPWEQSVFVRRTTAAAGVHVIRAGPGERRRVGRLAWQVLWPPAARVSGAAGLGLPGPGYLPEGPNDASVTLLVRIEDGPTLLLLGDLEPPAQRGLIRAFPALPPIDVLKVAHHGSPHQHPGLLRGVRARLALISVGADNTYGHPSPRTVGALRAGGAVVLRTDTDGAIAVTGAGRDLRAVPRGPDPPQRTGRDMACRHPARHTFLMDAYLRRIGASRPRRADADALRELQLRHLQTVPFENLSIHLGEDIVLEEKTLVAKIVEARRGGFCYELNGAFAALLRDLGFGVSLLQGRVFGDGGRLGIPYDHLALLVETADSTGPWLADVGFGDHCHYPLAFDERGDQEDPAGTFRIVEVSESGDLDVHRDGKPQFRLDRRPRVLDDFRAGAWWHRTSPDSHFPRSVVCSRLNPEGRITLSGRKLVTTVRGERHEQPLPDDAAVLAAYREHFGLVLDRLPSAPQGAT
;
A
#
# COMPACT_ATOMS: atom_id res chain seq x y z
N MET A 1 -61.75 -18.72 52.88
CA MET A 1 -60.60 -17.97 52.32
C MET A 1 -59.35 -18.83 52.42
N THR A 2 -59.06 -19.58 51.36
CA THR A 2 -57.85 -20.40 51.24
C THR A 2 -56.69 -19.52 50.77
N ARG A 3 -55.59 -19.50 51.53
CA ARG A 3 -54.35 -18.81 51.12
C ARG A 3 -53.77 -19.50 49.88
N PRO A 4 -53.35 -18.76 48.84
CA PRO A 4 -52.73 -19.37 47.67
C PRO A 4 -51.31 -19.88 48.00
N GLU A 5 -50.98 -21.06 47.48
CA GLU A 5 -49.68 -21.71 47.65
C GLU A 5 -48.54 -20.92 47.00
N VAL A 6 -47.40 -20.85 47.70
CA VAL A 6 -46.19 -20.11 47.32
C VAL A 6 -45.02 -21.09 47.27
N HIS A 7 -44.18 -21.04 46.24
CA HIS A 7 -43.03 -21.94 46.10
C HIS A 7 -41.96 -21.60 47.16
N ALA A 8 -41.63 -22.55 48.04
CA ALA A 8 -40.78 -22.33 49.22
C ALA A 8 -39.34 -21.83 48.91
N ALA A 9 -38.88 -21.94 47.66
CA ALA A 9 -37.54 -21.52 47.25
C ALA A 9 -37.50 -20.14 46.55
N SER A 10 -38.64 -19.60 46.10
CA SER A 10 -38.67 -18.36 45.29
C SER A 10 -39.51 -17.23 45.88
N GLY A 11 -40.33 -17.49 46.91
CA GLY A 11 -41.15 -16.45 47.53
C GLY A 11 -42.25 -15.84 46.63
N HIS A 12 -42.50 -16.41 45.44
CA HIS A 12 -43.47 -15.89 44.47
C HIS A 12 -44.62 -16.87 44.18
N ARG A 13 -45.79 -16.30 43.85
CA ARG A 13 -47.02 -17.04 43.51
C ARG A 13 -46.80 -17.91 42.25
N LEU A 14 -47.33 -19.12 42.27
CA LEU A 14 -47.38 -20.00 41.09
C LEU A 14 -48.05 -19.27 39.91
N GLY A 15 -47.32 -19.12 38.79
CA GLY A 15 -47.83 -18.51 37.56
C GLY A 15 -47.35 -17.09 37.22
N ALA A 16 -46.57 -16.43 38.08
CA ALA A 16 -45.94 -15.15 37.72
C ALA A 16 -44.70 -15.39 36.85
N SER A 17 -44.87 -15.33 35.51
CA SER A 17 -43.75 -15.30 34.59
C SER A 17 -43.05 -13.94 34.70
N ASP A 18 -42.01 -13.85 35.54
CA ASP A 18 -41.12 -12.70 35.53
C ASP A 18 -40.30 -12.72 34.21
N PRO A 19 -40.44 -11.71 33.32
CA PRO A 19 -39.69 -11.64 32.07
C PRO A 19 -38.16 -11.51 32.28
N ARG A 20 -37.69 -11.37 33.54
CA ARG A 20 -36.26 -11.34 33.90
C ARG A 20 -35.64 -12.71 34.21
N GLN A 21 -36.42 -13.78 34.33
CA GLN A 21 -35.84 -15.14 34.43
C GLN A 21 -35.55 -15.69 33.03
N GLU A 22 -34.32 -15.47 32.55
CA GLU A 22 -33.78 -16.26 31.44
C GLU A 22 -33.69 -17.73 31.89
N GLY A 23 -34.46 -18.61 31.25
CA GLY A 23 -34.31 -20.06 31.43
C GLY A 23 -32.92 -20.56 30.98
N PRO A 24 -32.59 -21.84 31.19
CA PRO A 24 -31.32 -22.40 30.75
C PRO A 24 -31.09 -22.14 29.25
N ALA A 25 -29.85 -21.80 28.88
CA ALA A 25 -29.48 -21.44 27.52
C ALA A 25 -29.88 -22.53 26.51
N ASP A 26 -30.70 -22.19 25.51
CA ASP A 26 -31.07 -23.11 24.44
C ASP A 26 -29.93 -23.22 23.42
N LEU A 27 -29.28 -24.38 23.42
CA LEU A 27 -28.13 -24.70 22.56
C LEU A 27 -28.50 -25.60 21.38
N ARG A 28 -29.77 -25.95 21.16
CA ARG A 28 -30.17 -26.99 20.20
C ARG A 28 -29.79 -26.66 18.75
N LEU A 29 -29.81 -25.38 18.37
CA LEU A 29 -29.47 -24.91 17.03
C LEU A 29 -27.96 -24.67 16.82
N VAL A 30 -27.15 -24.69 17.88
CA VAL A 30 -25.70 -24.42 17.79
C VAL A 30 -24.96 -25.53 17.03
N PRO A 31 -25.11 -26.83 17.35
CA PRO A 31 -24.40 -27.89 16.62
C PRO A 31 -24.75 -27.97 15.12
N PRO A 32 -26.03 -27.86 14.69
CA PRO A 32 -26.35 -27.83 13.26
C PRO A 32 -25.75 -26.63 12.52
N ALA A 33 -25.74 -25.44 13.13
CA ALA A 33 -25.13 -24.24 12.55
C ALA A 33 -23.61 -24.39 12.40
N LEU A 34 -22.93 -24.94 13.42
CA LEU A 34 -21.50 -25.23 13.35
C LEU A 34 -21.17 -26.32 12.31
N ALA A 35 -22.02 -27.33 12.18
CA ALA A 35 -21.86 -28.37 11.16
C ALA A 35 -21.96 -27.80 9.73
N ALA A 36 -22.96 -26.94 9.47
CA ALA A 36 -23.09 -26.24 8.19
C ALA A 36 -21.88 -25.34 7.90
N TRP A 37 -21.41 -24.58 8.91
CA TRP A 37 -20.23 -23.74 8.79
C TRP A 37 -18.98 -24.54 8.45
N ALA A 38 -18.64 -25.55 9.26
CA ALA A 38 -17.44 -26.36 9.05
C ALA A 38 -17.46 -27.05 7.68
N ALA A 39 -18.61 -27.61 7.30
CA ALA A 39 -18.77 -28.26 6.00
C ALA A 39 -18.62 -27.27 4.83
N ALA A 40 -19.19 -26.06 4.93
CA ALA A 40 -18.99 -25.03 3.92
C ALA A 40 -17.53 -24.58 3.82
N ALA A 41 -16.87 -24.31 4.95
CA ALA A 41 -15.47 -23.90 5.00
C ALA A 41 -14.52 -24.95 4.40
N LEU A 42 -14.80 -26.24 4.62
CA LEU A 42 -14.03 -27.34 4.06
C LEU A 42 -14.31 -27.58 2.58
N ALA A 43 -15.56 -27.43 2.14
CA ALA A 43 -15.97 -27.70 0.75
C ALA A 43 -15.53 -26.60 -0.24
N ILE A 44 -15.31 -25.36 0.21
CA ILE A 44 -14.74 -24.30 -0.64
C ILE A 44 -13.34 -24.75 -1.14
N GLY A 45 -13.06 -24.61 -2.42
CA GLY A 45 -11.77 -25.01 -3.01
C GLY A 45 -11.65 -26.51 -3.33
N VAL A 46 -12.47 -27.39 -2.74
CA VAL A 46 -12.45 -28.84 -3.03
C VAL A 46 -13.04 -29.13 -4.43
N PRO A 47 -12.53 -30.12 -5.17
CA PRO A 47 -13.12 -30.56 -6.43
C PRO A 47 -14.58 -31.02 -6.26
N GLY A 48 -15.46 -30.64 -7.18
CA GLY A 48 -16.91 -30.83 -7.04
C GLY A 48 -17.37 -32.27 -6.82
N TRP A 49 -16.61 -33.26 -7.29
CA TRP A 49 -16.96 -34.68 -7.13
C TRP A 49 -16.80 -35.18 -5.68
N TRP A 50 -15.75 -34.73 -4.98
CA TRP A 50 -15.55 -35.03 -3.55
C TRP A 50 -16.65 -34.39 -2.71
N THR A 51 -17.03 -33.15 -3.03
CA THR A 51 -18.14 -32.45 -2.38
C THR A 51 -19.46 -33.18 -2.62
N GLY A 52 -19.72 -33.62 -3.85
CA GLY A 52 -20.90 -34.42 -4.20
C GLY A 52 -20.99 -35.71 -3.39
N LEU A 53 -19.90 -36.47 -3.32
CA LEU A 53 -19.83 -37.71 -2.53
C LEU A 53 -20.13 -37.46 -1.04
N ALA A 54 -19.50 -36.44 -0.45
CA ALA A 54 -19.70 -36.11 0.96
C ALA A 54 -21.15 -35.73 1.27
N VAL A 55 -21.80 -34.95 0.38
CA VAL A 55 -23.21 -34.56 0.50
C VAL A 55 -24.12 -35.80 0.43
N THR A 56 -23.91 -36.68 -0.54
CA THR A 56 -24.71 -37.90 -0.70
C THR A 56 -24.60 -38.82 0.52
N VAL A 57 -23.37 -39.06 1.01
CA VAL A 57 -23.14 -39.86 2.22
C VAL A 57 -23.83 -39.22 3.43
N GLY A 58 -23.70 -37.91 3.61
CA GLY A 58 -24.35 -37.18 4.72
C GLY A 58 -25.88 -37.32 4.72
N ILE A 59 -26.51 -37.19 3.55
CA ILE A 59 -27.98 -37.35 3.39
C ILE A 59 -28.41 -38.80 3.68
N LEU A 60 -27.69 -39.79 3.16
CA LEU A 60 -28.01 -41.21 3.38
C LEU A 60 -27.92 -41.59 4.86
N VAL A 61 -26.85 -41.19 5.55
CA VAL A 61 -26.68 -41.46 7.00
C VAL A 61 -27.75 -40.74 7.82
N ALA A 62 -28.11 -39.50 7.48
CA ALA A 62 -29.21 -38.80 8.14
C ALA A 62 -30.56 -39.51 7.94
N GLY A 63 -30.83 -40.02 6.72
CA GLY A 63 -32.02 -40.81 6.41
C GLY A 63 -32.11 -42.09 7.26
N LEU A 64 -30.99 -42.83 7.37
CA LEU A 64 -30.88 -44.02 8.23
C LEU A 64 -31.15 -43.71 9.70
N LEU A 65 -30.65 -42.57 10.22
CA LEU A 65 -30.87 -42.15 11.60
C LEU A 65 -32.32 -41.71 11.88
N LEU A 66 -33.03 -41.19 10.89
CA LEU A 66 -34.42 -40.74 11.00
C LEU A 66 -35.46 -41.85 10.75
N ALA A 67 -35.09 -42.91 10.02
CA ALA A 67 -35.99 -44.01 9.66
C ALA A 67 -36.76 -44.63 10.85
N PRO A 68 -36.17 -44.87 12.04
CA PRO A 68 -36.92 -45.42 13.18
C PRO A 68 -37.95 -44.44 13.77
N ALA A 69 -37.66 -43.13 13.69
CA ALA A 69 -38.56 -42.08 14.19
C ALA A 69 -39.73 -41.86 13.23
N VAL A 70 -39.46 -41.87 11.92
CA VAL A 70 -40.48 -41.80 10.86
C VAL A 70 -41.39 -43.04 10.90
N ALA A 71 -40.82 -44.25 11.05
CA ALA A 71 -41.59 -45.48 11.17
C ALA A 71 -42.55 -45.48 12.38
N ARG A 72 -42.12 -44.95 13.54
CA ARG A 72 -43.02 -44.77 14.70
C ARG A 72 -44.10 -43.73 14.45
N ALA A 73 -43.78 -42.60 13.83
CA ALA A 73 -44.75 -41.55 13.52
C ALA A 73 -45.80 -42.01 12.48
N MET A 74 -45.39 -42.83 11.50
CA MET A 74 -46.29 -43.43 10.52
C MET A 74 -47.20 -44.49 11.16
N ARG A 75 -46.68 -45.33 12.07
CA ARG A 75 -47.51 -46.28 12.84
C ARG A 75 -48.52 -45.57 13.75
N ALA A 76 -48.14 -44.46 14.38
CA ALA A 76 -49.04 -43.64 15.20
C ALA A 76 -50.12 -42.91 14.38
N ARG A 77 -49.83 -42.54 13.11
CA ARG A 77 -50.82 -41.94 12.20
C ARG A 77 -51.72 -42.96 11.50
N ALA A 78 -51.31 -44.23 11.43
CA ALA A 78 -52.06 -45.30 10.79
C ALA A 78 -53.18 -45.90 11.67
N GLY A 79 -53.45 -45.34 12.86
CA GLY A 79 -54.60 -45.74 13.66
C GLY A 79 -54.54 -47.16 14.23
N ALA A 80 -53.35 -47.68 14.56
CA ALA A 80 -53.26 -48.94 15.30
C ALA A 80 -53.62 -48.69 16.78
N ASP A 81 -54.71 -49.31 17.23
CA ASP A 81 -55.21 -49.32 18.61
C ASP A 81 -54.13 -49.58 19.66
N PRO A 82 -54.14 -48.89 20.82
CA PRO A 82 -53.32 -49.26 21.96
C PRO A 82 -54.06 -50.32 22.79
N ALA A 83 -53.91 -51.59 22.44
CA ALA A 83 -54.31 -52.70 23.31
C ALA A 83 -53.23 -53.77 23.38
N ALA A 84 -52.94 -54.18 24.61
CA ALA A 84 -52.11 -55.31 25.05
C ALA A 84 -50.59 -55.17 24.84
N ASP A 85 -49.87 -54.69 25.85
CA ASP A 85 -49.31 -55.58 26.88
C ASP A 85 -48.68 -54.79 28.02
N GLY A 86 -49.08 -55.15 29.23
CA GLY A 86 -48.48 -54.69 30.47
C GLY A 86 -47.20 -55.45 30.79
N GLU A 87 -46.47 -54.90 31.76
CA GLU A 87 -45.41 -55.55 32.54
C GLU A 87 -44.07 -55.82 31.81
N ASP A 88 -43.21 -54.79 31.79
CA ASP A 88 -41.91 -54.82 32.51
C ASP A 88 -41.04 -53.62 32.08
N ALA A 89 -41.21 -52.49 32.78
CA ALA A 89 -40.42 -51.28 32.55
C ALA A 89 -39.60 -50.89 33.80
N SER A 90 -38.94 -51.86 34.43
CA SER A 90 -38.00 -51.61 35.54
C SER A 90 -36.52 -51.87 35.17
N SER A 91 -36.21 -52.29 33.94
CA SER A 91 -34.86 -52.74 33.56
C SER A 91 -34.28 -52.08 32.28
N ALA A 92 -34.42 -50.75 32.13
CA ALA A 92 -33.65 -50.01 31.12
C ALA A 92 -33.11 -48.66 31.63
N ARG A 93 -32.67 -48.62 32.90
CA ARG A 93 -31.84 -47.54 33.43
C ARG A 93 -30.40 -47.69 32.93
N ARG A 94 -30.19 -47.49 31.63
CA ARG A 94 -28.90 -47.11 31.06
C ARG A 94 -29.10 -45.90 30.16
N LEU A 95 -29.47 -44.77 30.78
CA LEU A 95 -29.27 -43.44 30.19
C LEU A 95 -27.75 -43.19 30.09
N ARG A 96 -27.12 -43.73 29.05
CA ARG A 96 -25.96 -43.08 28.44
C ARG A 96 -26.50 -41.90 27.62
N PRO A 97 -25.79 -40.75 27.55
CA PRO A 97 -26.29 -39.56 26.89
C PRO A 97 -26.28 -39.78 25.38
N ARG A 98 -27.38 -40.35 24.85
CA ARG A 98 -27.66 -40.32 23.43
C ARG A 98 -27.98 -38.87 23.09
N LEU A 99 -27.02 -38.14 22.53
CA LEU A 99 -27.36 -37.07 21.57
C LEU A 99 -28.44 -37.69 20.67
N SER A 100 -29.67 -37.18 20.75
CA SER A 100 -30.81 -37.85 20.11
C SER A 100 -30.48 -38.08 18.64
N ALA A 101 -30.77 -39.26 18.08
CA ALA A 101 -30.48 -39.56 16.66
C ALA A 101 -31.01 -38.46 15.72
N THR A 102 -32.07 -37.77 16.13
CA THR A 102 -32.62 -36.56 15.50
C THR A 102 -31.67 -35.35 15.49
N ALA A 103 -30.93 -35.09 16.56
CA ALA A 103 -29.95 -34.01 16.63
C ALA A 103 -28.73 -34.30 15.73
N LEU A 104 -28.28 -35.56 15.70
CA LEU A 104 -27.20 -36.00 14.81
C LEU A 104 -27.64 -35.92 13.33
N ALA A 105 -28.86 -36.37 13.01
CA ALA A 105 -29.41 -36.24 11.66
C ALA A 105 -29.55 -34.77 11.23
N ALA A 106 -29.99 -33.87 12.13
CA ALA A 106 -30.06 -32.44 11.84
C ALA A 106 -28.67 -31.85 11.56
N MET A 107 -27.63 -32.23 12.33
CA MET A 107 -26.25 -31.83 12.06
C MET A 107 -25.75 -32.29 10.69
N LEU A 108 -26.02 -33.56 10.33
CA LEU A 108 -25.62 -34.11 9.04
C LEU A 108 -26.34 -33.44 7.86
N LEU A 109 -27.64 -33.17 7.97
CA LEU A 109 -28.39 -32.48 6.92
C LEU A 109 -27.94 -31.02 6.75
N CYS A 110 -27.70 -30.31 7.85
CA CYS A 110 -27.17 -28.94 7.81
C CYS A 110 -25.73 -28.92 7.25
N GLY A 111 -24.88 -29.88 7.63
CA GLY A 111 -23.55 -30.06 7.06
C GLY A 111 -23.59 -30.33 5.55
N ALA A 112 -24.46 -31.25 5.10
CA ALA A 112 -24.66 -31.54 3.69
C ALA A 112 -25.16 -30.31 2.91
N ALA A 113 -26.09 -29.54 3.46
CA ALA A 113 -26.55 -28.29 2.85
C ALA A 113 -25.42 -27.24 2.74
N GLY A 114 -24.60 -27.10 3.78
CA GLY A 114 -23.42 -26.22 3.78
C GLY A 114 -22.39 -26.62 2.72
N ALA A 115 -22.03 -27.91 2.65
CA ALA A 115 -21.11 -28.44 1.64
C ALA A 115 -21.65 -28.30 0.22
N ALA A 116 -22.94 -28.57 0.00
CA ALA A 116 -23.58 -28.42 -1.31
C ALA A 116 -23.56 -26.96 -1.79
N SER A 117 -23.93 -26.01 -0.92
CA SER A 117 -23.89 -24.58 -1.24
C SER A 117 -22.47 -24.12 -1.59
N ALA A 118 -21.48 -24.50 -0.77
CA ALA A 118 -20.06 -24.20 -1.02
C ALA A 118 -19.53 -24.81 -2.32
N GLY A 119 -19.89 -26.07 -2.62
CA GLY A 119 -19.48 -26.76 -3.85
C GLY A 119 -20.01 -26.07 -5.10
N LEU A 120 -21.27 -25.61 -5.08
CA LEU A 120 -21.87 -24.88 -6.19
C LEU A 120 -21.19 -23.53 -6.42
N HIS A 121 -21.02 -22.72 -5.36
CA HIS A 121 -20.34 -21.41 -5.47
C HIS A 121 -18.86 -21.54 -5.87
N GLY A 122 -18.17 -22.59 -5.43
CA GLY A 122 -16.78 -22.87 -5.81
C GLY A 122 -16.62 -23.43 -7.22
N ALA A 123 -17.67 -24.02 -7.80
CA ALA A 123 -17.66 -24.46 -9.19
C ALA A 123 -17.74 -23.28 -10.17
N ASP A 124 -18.49 -22.23 -9.82
CA ASP A 124 -18.64 -21.04 -10.66
C ASP A 124 -17.32 -20.28 -10.89
N LEU A 125 -16.36 -20.36 -9.95
CA LEU A 125 -15.03 -19.76 -10.12
C LEU A 125 -14.12 -20.49 -11.12
N ARG A 126 -14.39 -21.78 -11.35
CA ARG A 126 -13.55 -22.66 -12.17
C ARG A 126 -14.18 -23.01 -13.51
N ARG A 127 -15.37 -22.47 -13.78
CA ARG A 127 -16.10 -22.65 -15.04
C ARG A 127 -16.06 -21.38 -15.87
N GLY A 128 -16.02 -21.56 -17.19
CA GLY A 128 -15.99 -20.48 -18.17
C GLY A 128 -14.57 -20.13 -18.62
N PRO A 129 -14.44 -19.18 -19.57
CA PRO A 129 -13.17 -18.92 -20.25
C PRO A 129 -12.19 -18.03 -19.46
N LEU A 130 -12.66 -17.35 -18.40
CA LEU A 130 -11.84 -16.37 -17.66
C LEU A 130 -10.63 -17.00 -16.93
N PRO A 131 -10.76 -18.10 -16.17
CA PRO A 131 -9.60 -18.71 -15.50
C PRO A 131 -8.51 -19.12 -16.49
N GLU A 132 -8.89 -19.76 -17.59
CA GLU A 132 -7.96 -20.20 -18.64
C GLU A 132 -7.26 -19.00 -19.31
N TRP A 133 -8.00 -17.96 -19.64
CA TRP A 133 -7.44 -16.72 -20.20
C TRP A 133 -6.61 -15.94 -19.20
N ALA A 134 -6.88 -16.07 -17.89
CA ALA A 134 -6.08 -15.46 -16.84
C ALA A 134 -4.70 -16.11 -16.75
N ASP A 135 -4.62 -17.44 -16.79
CA ASP A 135 -3.34 -18.19 -16.81
C ASP A 135 -2.48 -17.83 -18.03
N GLN A 136 -3.12 -17.48 -19.16
CA GLN A 136 -2.46 -17.04 -20.39
C GLN A 136 -2.13 -15.53 -20.42
N TYR A 137 -2.48 -14.79 -19.37
CA TYR A 137 -2.39 -13.33 -19.31
C TYR A 137 -3.02 -12.63 -20.52
N ALA A 138 -4.17 -13.15 -20.97
CA ALA A 138 -4.82 -12.70 -22.19
C ALA A 138 -5.35 -11.28 -22.07
N HIS A 139 -5.41 -10.61 -23.22
CA HIS A 139 -6.02 -9.30 -23.36
C HIS A 139 -7.51 -9.46 -23.71
N VAL A 140 -8.39 -8.79 -22.96
CA VAL A 140 -9.84 -8.96 -23.10
C VAL A 140 -10.57 -7.62 -23.01
N THR A 141 -11.71 -7.53 -23.67
CA THR A 141 -12.71 -6.48 -23.39
C THR A 141 -13.82 -7.06 -22.54
N ALA A 142 -14.06 -6.49 -21.36
CA ALA A 142 -15.04 -6.98 -20.41
C ALA A 142 -16.13 -5.94 -20.11
N GLU A 143 -17.39 -6.35 -20.20
CA GLU A 143 -18.51 -5.67 -19.57
C GLU A 143 -18.70 -6.21 -18.17
N LEU A 144 -18.56 -5.33 -17.17
CA LEU A 144 -18.53 -5.71 -15.77
C LEU A 144 -19.46 -4.86 -14.93
N THR A 145 -20.03 -5.47 -13.90
CA THR A 145 -20.84 -4.79 -12.89
C THR A 145 -20.03 -4.65 -11.62
N VAL A 146 -19.86 -3.42 -11.12
CA VAL A 146 -19.17 -3.16 -9.86
C VAL A 146 -19.97 -3.77 -8.71
N THR A 147 -19.31 -4.57 -7.87
CA THR A 147 -19.95 -5.26 -6.73
C THR A 147 -19.51 -4.72 -5.38
N SER A 148 -18.32 -4.13 -5.30
CA SER A 148 -17.81 -3.46 -4.10
C SER A 148 -17.47 -2.00 -4.36
N ASP A 149 -17.36 -1.22 -3.30
CA ASP A 149 -16.78 0.11 -3.41
C ASP A 149 -15.27 0.04 -3.71
N PRO A 150 -14.75 0.99 -4.52
CA PRO A 150 -13.33 1.11 -4.80
C PRO A 150 -12.51 1.53 -3.59
N ARG A 151 -11.34 0.91 -3.42
CA ARG A 151 -10.41 1.12 -2.31
C ARG A 151 -9.02 1.47 -2.83
N LEU A 152 -8.34 2.40 -2.19
CA LEU A 152 -6.94 2.71 -2.48
C LEU A 152 -6.01 1.76 -1.73
N THR A 153 -5.07 1.19 -2.46
CA THR A 153 -3.95 0.42 -1.89
C THR A 153 -2.92 1.35 -1.24
N ARG A 154 -2.19 0.80 -0.27
CA ARG A 154 -1.11 1.50 0.43
C ARG A 154 0.10 1.64 -0.50
N PRO A 155 0.79 2.79 -0.53
CA PRO A 155 2.14 2.87 -1.08
C PRO A 155 3.04 1.90 -0.30
N ARG A 156 4.03 1.32 -0.97
CA ARG A 156 5.04 0.47 -0.33
C ARG A 156 6.41 0.85 -0.88
N VAL A 157 7.38 1.07 0.00
CA VAL A 157 8.80 1.04 -0.39
C VAL A 157 9.11 -0.36 -0.95
N ARG A 158 9.54 -0.39 -2.20
CA ARG A 158 10.12 -1.56 -2.85
C ARG A 158 11.51 -1.13 -3.29
N GLY A 159 12.50 -1.44 -2.46
CA GLY A 159 13.92 -1.16 -2.75
C GLY A 159 14.13 0.33 -2.93
N ASP A 160 14.63 0.71 -4.11
CA ASP A 160 14.97 2.07 -4.49
C ASP A 160 13.74 2.99 -4.66
N GLN A 161 12.54 2.44 -4.91
CA GLN A 161 11.34 3.21 -5.27
C GLN A 161 10.15 3.04 -4.31
N MET A 162 9.29 4.06 -4.30
CA MET A 162 7.97 3.99 -3.65
C MET A 162 6.92 3.54 -4.68
N ALA A 163 6.38 2.33 -4.54
CA ALA A 163 5.30 1.85 -5.41
C ALA A 163 4.05 2.75 -5.27
N GLY A 164 3.54 3.24 -6.40
CA GLY A 164 2.38 4.13 -6.46
C GLY A 164 1.08 3.50 -5.95
N ARG A 165 0.13 4.34 -5.54
CA ARG A 165 -1.21 3.91 -5.12
C ARG A 165 -1.94 3.25 -6.30
N SER A 166 -2.78 2.27 -6.03
CA SER A 166 -3.69 1.66 -7.02
C SER A 166 -5.10 1.59 -6.43
N VAL A 167 -6.12 1.78 -7.26
CA VAL A 167 -7.51 1.56 -6.89
C VAL A 167 -7.87 0.10 -7.16
N VAL A 168 -8.47 -0.55 -6.18
CA VAL A 168 -8.92 -1.94 -6.24
C VAL A 168 -10.42 -1.99 -5.99
N LEU A 169 -11.16 -2.69 -6.84
CA LEU A 169 -12.58 -2.96 -6.64
C LEU A 169 -12.97 -4.36 -7.14
N ASP A 170 -13.97 -4.94 -6.50
CA ASP A 170 -14.56 -6.22 -6.88
C ASP A 170 -15.62 -5.98 -7.95
N ALA A 171 -15.57 -6.75 -9.02
CA ALA A 171 -16.55 -6.67 -10.10
C ALA A 171 -16.99 -8.08 -10.55
N GLU A 172 -18.16 -8.15 -11.20
CA GLU A 172 -18.66 -9.36 -11.83
C GLU A 172 -18.71 -9.14 -13.35
N VAL A 173 -17.98 -9.97 -14.10
CA VAL A 173 -17.99 -9.93 -15.56
C VAL A 173 -19.31 -10.53 -16.05
N ARG A 174 -20.05 -9.74 -16.83
CA ARG A 174 -21.33 -10.12 -17.45
C ARG A 174 -21.13 -10.61 -18.87
N ARG A 175 -20.19 -10.00 -19.58
CA ARG A 175 -19.86 -10.33 -20.97
C ARG A 175 -18.38 -10.09 -21.17
N VAL A 176 -17.68 -11.02 -21.80
CA VAL A 176 -16.26 -10.90 -22.13
C VAL A 176 -16.04 -11.22 -23.60
N THR A 177 -15.22 -10.41 -24.25
CA THR A 177 -14.73 -10.64 -25.61
C THR A 177 -13.28 -11.07 -25.49
N GLY A 178 -13.00 -12.32 -25.88
CA GLY A 178 -11.67 -12.91 -25.86
C GLY A 178 -10.81 -12.50 -27.07
N PRO A 179 -9.52 -12.90 -27.10
CA PRO A 179 -8.57 -12.56 -28.17
C PRO A 179 -9.00 -13.00 -29.58
N GLY A 180 -9.76 -14.10 -29.69
CA GLY A 180 -10.32 -14.59 -30.96
C GLY A 180 -11.64 -13.94 -31.38
N GLY A 181 -12.05 -12.83 -30.74
CA GLY A 181 -13.32 -12.15 -31.00
C GLY A 181 -14.56 -12.87 -30.46
N THR A 182 -14.39 -14.06 -29.86
CA THR A 182 -15.48 -14.82 -29.24
C THR A 182 -16.05 -14.07 -28.06
N VAL A 183 -17.36 -13.84 -28.07
CA VAL A 183 -18.07 -13.15 -27.00
C VAL A 183 -18.79 -14.16 -26.12
N THR A 184 -18.44 -14.20 -24.84
CA THR A 184 -19.04 -15.13 -23.87
C THR A 184 -19.81 -14.35 -22.80
N ALA A 185 -21.08 -14.67 -22.61
CA ALA A 185 -21.86 -14.19 -21.48
C ALA A 185 -21.54 -15.05 -20.24
N THR A 186 -21.25 -14.40 -19.12
CA THR A 186 -20.87 -15.10 -17.88
C THR A 186 -21.32 -14.32 -16.65
N ARG A 187 -21.13 -14.91 -15.47
CA ARG A 187 -21.36 -14.31 -14.16
C ARG A 187 -20.18 -14.62 -13.25
N THR A 188 -19.01 -14.13 -13.65
CA THR A 188 -17.75 -14.53 -13.02
C THR A 188 -17.16 -13.37 -12.22
N PRO A 189 -16.88 -13.54 -10.91
CA PRO A 189 -16.27 -12.48 -10.11
C PRO A 189 -14.79 -12.30 -10.46
N VAL A 190 -14.37 -11.04 -10.59
CA VAL A 190 -13.01 -10.61 -10.89
C VAL A 190 -12.57 -9.49 -9.95
N LEU A 191 -11.27 -9.41 -9.70
CA LEU A 191 -10.65 -8.30 -8.98
C LEU A 191 -10.07 -7.31 -9.97
N LEU A 192 -10.57 -6.07 -9.98
CA LEU A 192 -10.03 -5.01 -10.85
C LEU A 192 -8.96 -4.21 -10.11
N ILE A 193 -7.75 -4.11 -10.70
CA ILE A 193 -6.64 -3.31 -10.13
C ILE A 193 -6.26 -2.21 -11.13
N VAL A 194 -6.60 -0.97 -10.80
CA VAL A 194 -6.31 0.23 -11.58
C VAL A 194 -5.12 0.96 -10.97
N ARG A 195 -4.03 1.14 -11.71
CA ARG A 195 -2.88 1.94 -11.22
C ARG A 195 -3.27 3.42 -11.16
N ALA A 196 -2.99 4.10 -10.04
CA ALA A 196 -3.02 5.55 -10.01
C ALA A 196 -1.77 6.06 -10.75
N GLY A 197 -1.96 6.73 -11.89
CA GLY A 197 -0.86 7.42 -12.57
C GLY A 197 -0.16 8.43 -11.64
N ALA A 198 1.11 8.72 -11.90
CA ALA A 198 1.91 9.65 -11.11
C ALA A 198 1.60 11.14 -11.39
N SER A 199 0.81 11.46 -12.42
CA SER A 199 0.51 12.83 -12.90
C SER A 199 -0.73 13.46 -12.25
N GLY A 200 -0.84 14.80 -12.29
CA GLY A 200 -1.96 15.57 -11.70
C GLY A 200 -3.35 15.20 -12.24
N GLU A 201 -3.46 14.80 -13.52
CA GLU A 201 -4.70 14.29 -14.13
C GLU A 201 -5.11 12.91 -13.60
N ALA A 202 -4.14 12.11 -13.13
CA ALA A 202 -4.43 10.85 -12.47
C ALA A 202 -5.16 11.04 -11.14
N GLY A 203 -5.05 12.22 -10.51
CA GLY A 203 -5.84 12.57 -9.33
C GLY A 203 -7.34 12.59 -9.62
N GLU A 204 -7.74 13.11 -10.78
CA GLU A 204 -9.14 13.18 -11.19
C GLU A 204 -9.64 11.84 -11.72
N SER A 205 -8.83 11.12 -12.50
CA SER A 205 -9.15 9.74 -12.93
C SER A 205 -9.36 8.83 -11.71
N VAL A 206 -8.43 8.83 -10.75
CA VAL A 206 -8.56 8.09 -9.49
C VAL A 206 -9.78 8.53 -8.70
N ALA A 207 -10.06 9.83 -8.63
CA ALA A 207 -11.27 10.33 -7.96
C ALA A 207 -12.56 9.82 -8.63
N ARG A 208 -12.58 9.67 -9.96
CA ARG A 208 -13.73 9.11 -10.70
C ARG A 208 -13.87 7.61 -10.47
N TRP A 209 -12.76 6.86 -10.47
CA TRP A 209 -12.76 5.45 -10.08
C TRP A 209 -13.31 5.29 -8.65
N LEU A 210 -12.90 6.14 -7.70
CA LEU A 210 -13.38 6.15 -6.31
C LEU A 210 -14.84 6.59 -6.12
N ARG A 211 -15.46 7.23 -7.13
CA ARG A 211 -16.87 7.65 -7.12
C ARG A 211 -17.81 6.56 -7.63
N LEU A 212 -17.29 5.46 -8.20
CA LEU A 212 -18.11 4.36 -8.66
C LEU A 212 -18.89 3.75 -7.49
N LEU A 213 -20.17 3.47 -7.73
CA LEU A 213 -21.06 2.84 -6.77
C LEU A 213 -21.28 1.37 -7.16
N PRO A 214 -21.58 0.49 -6.20
CA PRO A 214 -22.06 -0.86 -6.52
C PRO A 214 -23.25 -0.80 -7.48
N SER A 215 -23.39 -1.81 -8.32
CA SER A 215 -24.33 -1.92 -9.46
C SER A 215 -24.04 -1.03 -10.68
N THR A 216 -23.00 -0.20 -10.66
CA THR A 216 -22.57 0.52 -11.88
C THR A 216 -22.05 -0.48 -12.92
N ARG A 217 -22.51 -0.36 -14.16
CA ARG A 217 -22.01 -1.18 -15.28
C ARG A 217 -20.93 -0.42 -16.03
N LEU A 218 -19.81 -1.11 -16.28
CA LEU A 218 -18.63 -0.59 -16.92
C LEU A 218 -18.25 -1.47 -18.10
N GLN A 219 -17.61 -0.88 -19.10
CA GLN A 219 -16.90 -1.58 -20.15
C GLN A 219 -15.45 -1.13 -20.13
N LEU A 220 -14.50 -2.06 -20.12
CA LEU A 220 -13.09 -1.75 -20.21
C LEU A 220 -12.32 -2.86 -20.92
N ALA A 221 -11.22 -2.48 -21.56
CA ALA A 221 -10.22 -3.39 -22.07
C ALA A 221 -9.08 -3.50 -21.04
N GLY A 222 -8.51 -4.70 -20.92
CA GLY A 222 -7.43 -4.94 -20.00
C GLY A 222 -6.86 -6.35 -20.07
N ARG A 223 -5.78 -6.54 -19.32
CA ARG A 223 -5.10 -7.83 -19.20
C ARG A 223 -5.61 -8.61 -18.02
N LEU A 224 -5.97 -9.87 -18.24
CA LEU A 224 -6.24 -10.82 -17.17
C LEU A 224 -4.93 -11.33 -16.56
N ALA A 225 -4.98 -11.74 -15.31
CA ALA A 225 -3.90 -12.40 -14.59
C ALA A 225 -4.53 -13.38 -13.59
N PRO A 226 -3.87 -14.49 -13.26
CA PRO A 226 -4.39 -15.41 -12.26
C PRO A 226 -4.40 -14.72 -10.89
N PRO A 227 -5.34 -15.09 -10.00
CA PRO A 227 -5.29 -14.67 -8.60
C PRO A 227 -4.00 -15.17 -7.93
N LEU A 228 -3.53 -14.44 -6.91
CA LEU A 228 -2.30 -14.79 -6.19
C LEU A 228 -2.44 -16.11 -5.42
N ASN A 229 -3.64 -16.41 -4.91
CA ASN A 229 -3.94 -17.66 -4.23
C ASN A 229 -5.04 -18.42 -4.98
N ALA A 230 -4.89 -19.74 -5.10
CA ALA A 230 -5.88 -20.61 -5.73
C ALA A 230 -7.22 -20.67 -4.97
N ASP A 231 -7.23 -20.26 -3.70
CA ASP A 231 -8.40 -20.18 -2.81
C ASP A 231 -9.08 -18.80 -2.80
N ASP A 232 -8.64 -17.84 -3.62
CA ASP A 232 -9.25 -16.52 -3.70
C ASP A 232 -10.69 -16.60 -4.24
N ARG A 233 -11.56 -15.69 -3.78
CA ARG A 233 -12.97 -15.57 -4.20
C ARG A 233 -13.18 -15.05 -5.64
N PHE A 234 -12.10 -14.93 -6.41
CA PHE A 234 -12.10 -14.34 -7.75
C PHE A 234 -11.54 -15.34 -8.75
N ALA A 235 -12.16 -15.40 -9.92
CA ALA A 235 -11.68 -16.27 -11.00
C ALA A 235 -10.45 -15.69 -11.71
N ALA A 236 -10.30 -14.36 -11.71
CA ALA A 236 -9.21 -13.65 -12.36
C ALA A 236 -9.01 -12.24 -11.79
N VAL A 237 -7.80 -11.69 -11.98
CA VAL A 237 -7.46 -10.29 -11.74
C VAL A 237 -7.43 -9.57 -13.08
N LEU A 238 -8.22 -8.51 -13.23
CA LEU A 238 -8.25 -7.68 -14.43
C LEU A 238 -7.47 -6.39 -14.19
N ARG A 239 -6.53 -6.07 -15.09
CA ARG A 239 -5.75 -4.84 -15.07
C ARG A 239 -6.09 -4.04 -16.33
N PRO A 240 -6.84 -2.93 -16.23
CA PRO A 240 -7.22 -2.13 -17.39
C PRO A 240 -6.00 -1.54 -18.09
N ASP A 241 -6.10 -1.37 -19.40
CA ASP A 241 -5.08 -0.68 -20.19
C ASP A 241 -5.13 0.82 -19.93
N GLY A 242 -4.03 1.37 -19.40
CA GLY A 242 -3.92 2.78 -19.08
C GLY A 242 -4.71 3.23 -17.84
N ALA A 243 -4.51 4.49 -17.44
CA ALA A 243 -5.25 5.16 -16.37
C ALA A 243 -6.51 5.89 -16.90
N GLY A 244 -7.01 5.45 -18.06
CA GLY A 244 -8.13 6.07 -18.77
C GLY A 244 -9.46 5.97 -18.02
N GLN A 245 -10.44 6.75 -18.49
CA GLN A 245 -11.74 6.88 -17.84
C GLN A 245 -12.53 5.55 -17.89
N PRO A 246 -13.23 5.17 -16.81
CA PRO A 246 -14.13 4.01 -16.85
C PRO A 246 -15.31 4.33 -17.78
N ARG A 247 -15.49 3.56 -18.87
CA ARG A 247 -16.66 3.72 -19.75
C ARG A 247 -17.90 3.17 -19.05
N ILE A 248 -18.71 4.05 -18.48
CA ILE A 248 -19.95 3.67 -17.79
C ILE A 248 -21.02 3.36 -18.84
N THR A 249 -21.44 2.09 -18.91
CA THR A 249 -22.49 1.63 -19.84
C THR A 249 -23.87 1.60 -19.20
N GLY A 250 -23.96 1.70 -17.86
CA GLY A 250 -25.23 1.75 -17.15
C GLY A 250 -25.11 2.37 -15.77
N PRO A 251 -26.03 3.27 -15.38
CA PRO A 251 -26.00 3.92 -14.07
C PRO A 251 -26.30 2.90 -12.96
N PRO A 252 -25.84 3.17 -11.72
CA PRO A 252 -26.20 2.34 -10.57
C PRO A 252 -27.70 2.39 -10.29
N THR A 253 -28.22 1.34 -9.64
CA THR A 253 -29.64 1.23 -9.24
C THR A 253 -30.09 2.40 -8.36
N ALA A 254 -31.39 2.73 -8.38
CA ALA A 254 -31.94 3.85 -7.59
C ALA A 254 -31.60 3.74 -6.10
N LEU A 255 -31.66 2.53 -5.54
CA LEU A 255 -31.30 2.23 -4.16
C LEU A 255 -29.82 2.52 -3.86
N GLN A 256 -28.90 2.16 -4.76
CA GLN A 256 -27.47 2.47 -4.60
C GLN A 256 -27.18 3.94 -4.83
N ARG A 257 -27.92 4.63 -5.71
CA ARG A 257 -27.81 6.08 -5.90
C ARG A 257 -28.21 6.86 -4.65
N THR A 258 -29.33 6.50 -4.02
CA THR A 258 -29.77 7.17 -2.78
C THR A 258 -28.78 6.91 -1.64
N ALA A 259 -28.34 5.66 -1.46
CA ALA A 259 -27.29 5.32 -0.49
C ALA A 259 -25.98 6.08 -0.77
N GLY A 260 -25.57 6.18 -2.03
CA GLY A 260 -24.41 6.97 -2.46
C GLY A 260 -24.55 8.45 -2.15
N GLY A 261 -25.74 9.04 -2.38
CA GLY A 261 -26.07 10.42 -2.03
C GLY A 261 -26.01 10.68 -0.51
N LEU A 262 -26.55 9.77 0.30
CA LEU A 262 -26.47 9.84 1.77
C LEU A 262 -25.01 9.81 2.27
N ARG A 263 -24.19 8.90 1.75
CA ARG A 263 -22.76 8.81 2.08
C ARG A 263 -22.00 10.06 1.63
N ALA A 264 -22.28 10.57 0.43
CA ALA A 264 -21.67 11.79 -0.09
C ALA A 264 -22.05 13.02 0.74
N GLY A 265 -23.31 13.12 1.18
CA GLY A 265 -23.78 14.18 2.07
C GLY A 265 -23.05 14.14 3.42
N LEU A 266 -22.89 12.96 4.02
CA LEU A 266 -22.10 12.83 5.25
C LEU A 266 -20.63 13.20 5.04
N ARG A 267 -20.01 12.77 3.93
CA ARG A 267 -18.64 13.17 3.58
C ARG A 267 -18.50 14.69 3.53
N ALA A 268 -19.41 15.38 2.82
CA ALA A 268 -19.43 16.83 2.72
C ALA A 268 -19.58 17.50 4.09
N ALA A 269 -20.52 17.02 4.93
CA ALA A 269 -20.72 17.55 6.29
C ALA A 269 -19.46 17.41 7.18
N THR A 270 -18.59 16.44 6.91
CA THR A 270 -17.35 16.21 7.66
C THR A 270 -16.12 16.92 7.09
N ASP A 271 -16.20 17.59 5.94
CA ASP A 271 -15.02 18.10 5.23
C ASP A 271 -14.21 19.14 6.02
N ARG A 272 -14.88 19.86 6.94
CA ARG A 272 -14.29 20.89 7.82
C ARG A 272 -13.78 20.36 9.17
N LEU A 273 -13.86 19.06 9.44
CA LEU A 273 -13.34 18.45 10.67
C LEU A 273 -11.83 18.19 10.57
N ASP A 274 -11.20 18.00 11.72
CA ASP A 274 -9.81 17.55 11.81
C ASP A 274 -9.58 16.24 11.03
N PRO A 275 -8.38 16.00 10.48
CA PRO A 275 -8.13 14.88 9.56
C PRO A 275 -8.57 13.51 10.09
N ASP A 276 -8.32 13.23 11.37
CA ASP A 276 -8.70 11.96 12.00
C ASP A 276 -10.22 11.85 12.19
N ALA A 277 -10.88 12.89 12.72
CA ALA A 277 -12.34 12.91 12.91
C ALA A 277 -13.10 12.85 11.57
N ARG A 278 -12.60 13.58 10.55
CA ARG A 278 -13.10 13.56 9.17
C ARG A 278 -13.02 12.18 8.52
N ALA A 279 -12.03 11.37 8.91
CA ALA A 279 -11.85 10.02 8.42
C ALA A 279 -12.70 9.00 9.20
N LEU A 280 -12.73 9.11 10.52
CA LEU A 280 -13.38 8.14 11.40
C LEU A 280 -14.89 8.22 11.38
N LEU A 281 -15.48 9.42 11.30
CA LEU A 281 -16.94 9.55 11.41
C LEU A 281 -17.68 8.85 10.24
N PRO A 282 -17.31 9.04 8.96
CA PRO A 282 -17.88 8.25 7.86
C PRO A 282 -17.56 6.75 7.98
N GLY A 283 -16.38 6.39 8.48
CA GLY A 283 -16.01 5.00 8.76
C GLY A 283 -16.97 4.33 9.75
N LEU A 284 -17.20 4.97 10.90
CA LEU A 284 -18.04 4.44 11.97
C LEU A 284 -19.52 4.34 11.58
N VAL A 285 -20.04 5.33 10.84
CA VAL A 285 -21.48 5.43 10.54
C VAL A 285 -21.87 4.60 9.31
N VAL A 286 -21.08 4.67 8.24
CA VAL A 286 -21.44 4.07 6.94
C VAL A 286 -20.37 3.11 6.38
N GLY A 287 -19.31 2.80 7.14
CA GLY A 287 -18.27 1.85 6.72
C GLY A 287 -17.35 2.40 5.65
N ASP A 288 -17.24 3.73 5.58
CA ASP A 288 -16.42 4.39 4.58
C ASP A 288 -15.02 4.73 5.12
N THR A 289 -14.09 3.80 4.91
CA THR A 289 -12.69 3.93 5.32
C THR A 289 -11.82 4.62 4.26
N SER A 290 -12.39 5.16 3.18
CA SER A 290 -11.64 5.75 2.05
C SER A 290 -10.74 6.95 2.44
N ARG A 291 -11.10 7.64 3.54
CA ARG A 291 -10.36 8.80 4.08
C ARG A 291 -9.42 8.43 5.23
N VAL A 292 -9.42 7.17 5.71
CA VAL A 292 -8.55 6.72 6.81
C VAL A 292 -7.11 6.64 6.30
N ASN A 293 -6.24 7.44 6.91
CA ASN A 293 -4.80 7.41 6.63
C ASN A 293 -4.21 6.09 7.17
N PRO A 294 -3.31 5.38 6.44
CA PRO A 294 -2.46 4.31 6.95
C PRO A 294 -2.02 4.51 8.40
N ASP A 295 -1.49 5.68 8.78
CA ASP A 295 -0.99 5.89 10.15
C ASP A 295 -2.07 5.67 11.21
N LEU A 296 -3.31 6.11 10.92
CA LEU A 296 -4.44 5.90 11.81
C LEU A 296 -4.88 4.44 11.81
N GLN A 297 -4.97 3.81 10.63
CA GLN A 297 -5.29 2.40 10.48
C GLN A 297 -4.33 1.51 11.29
N ASP A 298 -3.03 1.77 11.20
CA ASP A 298 -2.00 1.01 11.91
C ASP A 298 -2.05 1.28 13.42
N ALA A 299 -2.54 2.45 13.85
CA ALA A 299 -2.75 2.72 15.28
C ALA A 299 -3.95 1.92 15.81
N PHE A 300 -5.01 1.79 15.00
CA PHE A 300 -6.16 0.95 15.31
C PHE A 300 -5.79 -0.53 15.32
N GLU A 301 -4.93 -0.96 14.39
CA GLU A 301 -4.36 -2.31 14.38
C GLU A 301 -3.51 -2.57 15.63
N ALA A 302 -2.66 -1.62 16.03
CA ALA A 302 -1.80 -1.72 17.22
C ALA A 302 -2.55 -1.84 18.55
N THR A 303 -3.74 -1.26 18.60
CA THR A 303 -4.59 -1.19 19.79
C THR A 303 -5.78 -2.16 19.75
N ASP A 304 -5.84 -3.03 18.72
CA ASP A 304 -6.96 -3.96 18.46
C ASP A 304 -8.33 -3.26 18.36
N LEU A 305 -8.32 -2.00 17.92
CA LEU A 305 -9.50 -1.16 17.70
C LEU A 305 -10.04 -1.25 16.26
N THR A 306 -9.41 -2.02 15.36
CA THR A 306 -9.80 -2.12 13.94
C THR A 306 -11.28 -2.45 13.73
N HIS A 307 -11.90 -3.18 14.66
CA HIS A 307 -13.34 -3.50 14.61
C HIS A 307 -14.25 -2.26 14.71
N LEU A 308 -13.76 -1.11 15.16
CA LEU A 308 -14.47 0.18 15.17
C LEU A 308 -14.44 0.91 13.83
N LEU A 309 -13.50 0.55 12.93
CA LEU A 309 -13.45 1.10 11.55
C LEU A 309 -14.44 0.42 10.61
N ALA A 310 -14.85 -0.79 10.96
CA ALA A 310 -15.93 -1.52 10.30
C ALA A 310 -17.26 -1.18 10.97
N VAL A 311 -18.36 -1.18 10.20
CA VAL A 311 -19.68 -0.94 10.82
C VAL A 311 -20.03 -2.15 11.66
N SER A 312 -20.18 -1.89 12.96
CA SER A 312 -20.46 -2.94 13.93
C SER A 312 -21.96 -3.23 14.04
N GLY A 313 -22.29 -4.40 14.57
CA GLY A 313 -23.67 -4.73 14.93
C GLY A 313 -24.23 -3.89 16.09
N SER A 314 -23.37 -3.27 16.91
CA SER A 314 -23.82 -2.35 17.97
C SER A 314 -24.40 -1.08 17.37
N ASN A 315 -23.89 -0.60 16.23
CA ASN A 315 -24.44 0.57 15.53
C ASN A 315 -25.90 0.33 15.08
N LEU A 316 -26.18 -0.81 14.45
CA LEU A 316 -27.55 -1.20 14.10
C LEU A 316 -28.43 -1.32 15.36
N THR A 317 -27.88 -1.89 16.43
CA THR A 317 -28.61 -2.07 17.70
C THR A 317 -28.98 -0.73 18.33
N VAL A 318 -28.07 0.26 18.34
CA VAL A 318 -28.31 1.63 18.83
C VAL A 318 -29.45 2.29 18.04
N VAL A 319 -29.43 2.16 16.70
CA VAL A 319 -30.48 2.69 15.83
C VAL A 319 -31.84 2.02 16.11
N LEU A 320 -31.87 0.70 16.28
CA LEU A 320 -33.10 -0.03 16.62
C LEU A 320 -33.60 0.32 18.03
N ILE A 321 -32.72 0.53 19.01
CA ILE A 321 -33.06 0.97 20.36
C ILE A 321 -33.67 2.38 20.34
N LEU A 322 -33.15 3.30 19.51
CA LEU A 322 -33.73 4.64 19.37
C LEU A 322 -35.17 4.58 18.83
N LEU A 323 -35.42 3.70 17.85
CA LEU A 323 -36.74 3.52 17.24
C LEU A 323 -37.73 2.82 18.19
N ILE A 324 -37.35 1.66 18.73
CA ILE A 324 -38.26 0.72 19.42
C ILE A 324 -38.21 0.88 20.95
N GLY A 325 -37.12 1.42 21.49
CA GLY A 325 -36.80 1.47 22.92
C GLY A 325 -35.92 0.29 23.37
N PRO A 326 -35.27 0.37 24.55
CA PRO A 326 -34.43 -0.70 25.07
C PRO A 326 -35.21 -2.03 25.15
N PRO A 327 -34.56 -3.18 24.85
CA PRO A 327 -35.24 -4.47 24.76
C PRO A 327 -35.97 -4.86 26.06
N GLY A 328 -35.46 -4.47 27.23
CA GLY A 328 -36.11 -4.72 28.52
C GLY A 328 -37.39 -3.91 28.79
N THR A 329 -37.60 -2.80 28.07
CA THR A 329 -38.77 -1.91 28.21
C THR A 329 -39.71 -1.95 27.01
N ALA A 330 -39.30 -2.57 25.89
CA ALA A 330 -40.07 -2.62 24.65
C ALA A 330 -41.44 -3.34 24.77
N LEU A 331 -41.64 -4.13 25.82
CA LEU A 331 -42.89 -4.84 26.13
C LEU A 331 -43.74 -4.14 27.22
N LEU A 332 -43.22 -3.11 27.89
CA LEU A 332 -43.93 -2.33 28.90
C LEU A 332 -44.64 -1.13 28.24
N ALA A 333 -45.72 -0.64 28.85
CA ALA A 333 -46.47 0.52 28.37
C ALA A 333 -45.63 1.81 28.33
N GLU A 334 -44.61 1.91 29.20
CA GLU A 334 -43.60 2.97 29.20
C GLU A 334 -42.52 2.75 28.14
N ARG A 335 -42.92 2.69 26.88
CA ARG A 335 -41.97 2.56 25.78
C ARG A 335 -41.23 3.91 25.61
N ARG A 336 -39.96 3.97 25.99
CA ARG A 336 -39.11 5.18 25.90
C ARG A 336 -38.50 5.46 24.51
N GLY A 337 -38.88 4.69 23.48
CA GLY A 337 -38.44 4.89 22.09
C GLY A 337 -39.24 5.95 21.33
N LEU A 338 -38.92 6.17 20.05
CA LEU A 338 -39.63 7.12 19.17
C LEU A 338 -40.98 6.58 18.64
N ALA A 339 -41.05 5.30 18.28
CA ALA A 339 -42.27 4.68 17.74
C ALA A 339 -43.53 4.82 18.64
N PRO A 340 -43.45 4.68 19.97
CA PRO A 340 -44.57 4.92 20.90
C PRO A 340 -44.97 6.39 21.01
N ARG A 341 -44.00 7.32 20.98
CA ARG A 341 -44.27 8.77 20.95
C ARG A 341 -45.01 9.18 19.68
N LEU A 342 -44.84 8.42 18.60
CA LEU A 342 -45.49 8.60 17.31
C LEU A 342 -46.77 7.74 17.13
N GLY A 343 -47.24 7.04 18.17
CA GLY A 343 -48.48 6.25 18.12
C GLY A 343 -48.40 4.94 17.32
N ILE A 344 -47.19 4.46 17.00
CA ILE A 344 -46.99 3.28 16.14
C ILE A 344 -47.21 1.98 16.92
N THR A 345 -48.00 1.06 16.34
CA THR A 345 -48.27 -0.27 16.93
C THR A 345 -47.00 -1.13 17.03
N LEU A 346 -46.99 -2.16 17.89
CA LEU A 346 -45.83 -3.04 18.07
C LEU A 346 -45.43 -3.76 16.76
N ARG A 347 -46.44 -4.18 15.97
CA ARG A 347 -46.24 -4.78 14.63
C ARG A 347 -45.73 -3.75 13.62
N GLY A 348 -46.26 -2.53 13.64
CA GLY A 348 -45.76 -1.42 12.81
C GLY A 348 -44.30 -1.09 13.12
N ALA A 349 -43.92 -1.05 14.40
CA ALA A 349 -42.53 -0.84 14.83
C ALA A 349 -41.60 -1.98 14.39
N ALA A 350 -42.09 -3.22 14.38
CA ALA A 350 -41.32 -4.37 13.89
C ALA A 350 -41.10 -4.33 12.37
N LEU A 351 -42.12 -3.95 11.59
CA LEU A 351 -42.03 -3.77 10.14
C LEU A 351 -41.10 -2.60 9.78
N LEU A 352 -41.25 -1.46 10.45
CA LEU A 352 -40.36 -0.31 10.28
C LEU A 352 -38.92 -0.64 10.68
N GLY A 353 -38.73 -1.39 11.77
CA GLY A 353 -37.42 -1.90 12.18
C GLY A 353 -36.80 -2.83 11.13
N GLY A 354 -37.61 -3.67 10.47
CA GLY A 354 -37.18 -4.52 9.36
C GLY A 354 -36.76 -3.71 8.13
N GLY A 355 -37.57 -2.73 7.74
CA GLY A 355 -37.24 -1.79 6.66
C GLY A 355 -35.98 -0.97 6.95
N LEU A 356 -35.84 -0.48 8.18
CA LEU A 356 -34.65 0.24 8.65
C LEU A 356 -33.41 -0.65 8.65
N THR A 357 -33.55 -1.93 9.02
CA THR A 357 -32.46 -2.90 8.96
C THR A 357 -32.00 -3.13 7.52
N LEU A 358 -32.93 -3.28 6.58
CA LEU A 358 -32.60 -3.42 5.15
C LEU A 358 -31.93 -2.15 4.61
N ALA A 359 -32.46 -0.97 4.93
CA ALA A 359 -31.87 0.31 4.57
C ALA A 359 -30.47 0.47 5.17
N PHE A 360 -30.27 0.03 6.41
CA PHE A 360 -28.97 0.05 7.09
C PHE A 360 -27.95 -0.87 6.39
N VAL A 361 -28.34 -2.09 6.00
CA VAL A 361 -27.45 -3.01 5.25
C VAL A 361 -27.02 -2.41 3.92
N VAL A 362 -27.95 -1.78 3.20
CA VAL A 362 -27.65 -1.11 1.93
C VAL A 362 -26.74 0.10 2.16
N LEU A 363 -27.00 0.90 3.19
CA LEU A 363 -26.25 2.13 3.52
C LEU A 363 -24.85 1.83 4.06
N CYS A 364 -24.71 0.86 4.95
CA CYS A 364 -23.45 0.49 5.60
C CYS A 364 -22.65 -0.57 4.84
N ARG A 365 -23.19 -1.05 3.70
CA ARG A 365 -22.64 -2.13 2.87
C ARG A 365 -22.82 -3.51 3.52
N PRO A 366 -22.88 -4.58 2.71
CA PRO A 366 -23.02 -5.94 3.23
C PRO A 366 -21.69 -6.48 3.80
N GLU A 367 -21.19 -5.86 4.87
CA GLU A 367 -20.04 -6.39 5.61
C GLU A 367 -20.48 -7.60 6.47
N PRO A 368 -19.59 -8.59 6.71
CA PRO A 368 -19.96 -9.80 7.46
C PRO A 368 -20.57 -9.52 8.85
N SER A 369 -20.05 -8.51 9.56
CA SER A 369 -20.56 -8.05 10.85
C SER A 369 -21.97 -7.47 10.75
N VAL A 370 -22.22 -6.65 9.72
CA VAL A 370 -23.51 -6.00 9.44
C VAL A 370 -24.55 -7.03 9.05
N LEU A 371 -24.21 -7.97 8.16
CA LEU A 371 -25.10 -9.06 7.74
C LEU A 371 -25.52 -9.93 8.92
N ARG A 372 -24.58 -10.31 9.79
CA ARG A 372 -24.89 -11.05 11.03
C ARG A 372 -25.83 -10.26 11.94
N ALA A 373 -25.52 -8.98 12.18
CA ALA A 373 -26.32 -8.13 13.04
C ALA A 373 -27.74 -7.92 12.49
N ALA A 374 -27.86 -7.71 11.18
CA ALA A 374 -29.14 -7.61 10.48
C ALA A 374 -29.94 -8.91 10.58
N ALA A 375 -29.33 -10.07 10.32
CA ALA A 375 -29.98 -11.37 10.44
C ALA A 375 -30.46 -11.64 11.88
N CYS A 376 -29.62 -11.38 12.89
CA CYS A 376 -30.01 -11.49 14.31
C CYS A 376 -31.15 -10.52 14.65
N GLY A 377 -31.06 -9.27 14.16
CA GLY A 377 -32.07 -8.24 14.32
C GLY A 377 -33.41 -8.64 13.71
N THR A 378 -33.43 -9.16 12.48
CA THR A 378 -34.63 -9.67 11.82
C THR A 378 -35.25 -10.83 12.59
N VAL A 379 -34.46 -11.79 13.06
CA VAL A 379 -34.97 -12.90 13.90
C VAL A 379 -35.57 -12.36 15.20
N ALA A 380 -34.93 -11.37 15.85
CA ALA A 380 -35.46 -10.74 17.05
C ALA A 380 -36.76 -9.96 16.77
N LEU A 381 -36.84 -9.21 15.66
CA LEU A 381 -38.04 -8.48 15.24
C LEU A 381 -39.20 -9.43 14.93
N LEU A 382 -38.93 -10.59 14.30
CA LEU A 382 -39.92 -11.64 14.08
C LEU A 382 -40.40 -12.27 15.39
N ALA A 383 -39.51 -12.48 16.36
CA ALA A 383 -39.89 -12.94 17.69
C ALA A 383 -40.81 -11.93 18.40
N ILE A 384 -40.52 -10.63 18.28
CA ILE A 384 -41.36 -9.54 18.82
C ILE A 384 -42.72 -9.52 18.12
N GLY A 385 -42.76 -9.60 16.79
CA GLY A 385 -44.01 -9.58 16.01
C GLY A 385 -44.89 -10.82 16.25
N SER A 386 -44.29 -11.96 16.56
CA SER A 386 -44.98 -13.23 16.85
C SER A 386 -45.27 -13.48 18.34
N GLY A 387 -44.85 -12.57 19.24
CA GLY A 387 -45.08 -12.68 20.69
C GLY A 387 -44.30 -13.81 21.37
N ARG A 388 -43.25 -14.35 20.74
CA ARG A 388 -42.45 -15.46 21.28
C ARG A 388 -41.36 -14.97 22.24
N ARG A 389 -40.93 -15.86 23.16
CA ARG A 389 -39.79 -15.59 24.06
C ARG A 389 -38.53 -15.30 23.26
N ARG A 390 -37.80 -14.25 23.65
CA ARG A 390 -36.53 -13.87 23.02
C ARG A 390 -35.42 -14.77 23.55
N SER A 391 -34.69 -15.42 22.64
CA SER A 391 -33.45 -16.12 22.99
C SER A 391 -32.36 -15.70 22.01
N LEU A 392 -31.30 -15.08 22.53
CA LEU A 392 -30.25 -14.45 21.72
C LEU A 392 -29.30 -15.47 21.09
N LEU A 393 -29.08 -16.61 21.75
CA LEU A 393 -28.16 -17.66 21.28
C LEU A 393 -28.72 -18.45 20.09
N PRO A 394 -29.98 -18.92 20.10
CA PRO A 394 -30.65 -19.47 18.93
C PRO A 394 -30.75 -18.48 17.77
N ALA A 395 -30.95 -17.19 18.05
CA ALA A 395 -30.96 -16.15 17.01
C ALA A 395 -29.59 -16.03 16.32
N LEU A 396 -28.50 -16.05 17.08
CA LEU A 396 -27.13 -16.08 16.54
C LEU A 396 -26.88 -17.36 15.71
N ALA A 397 -27.25 -18.53 16.22
CA ALA A 397 -27.10 -19.80 15.51
C ALA A 397 -27.90 -19.84 14.19
N SER A 398 -29.12 -19.28 14.21
CA SER A 398 -29.98 -19.18 13.03
C SER A 398 -29.40 -18.21 11.99
N ALA A 399 -28.87 -17.07 12.44
CA ALA A 399 -28.19 -16.11 11.58
C ALA A 399 -26.95 -16.74 10.92
N VAL A 400 -26.14 -17.47 11.67
CA VAL A 400 -24.98 -18.20 11.12
C VAL A 400 -25.39 -19.19 10.06
N LEU A 401 -26.38 -20.04 10.37
CA LEU A 401 -26.85 -21.06 9.45
C LEU A 401 -27.38 -20.45 8.15
N LEU A 402 -28.24 -19.43 8.23
CA LEU A 402 -28.84 -18.80 7.05
C LEU A 402 -27.79 -18.07 6.20
N LEU A 403 -26.86 -17.34 6.83
CA LEU A 403 -25.86 -16.57 6.11
C LEU A 403 -24.82 -17.45 5.42
N VAL A 404 -24.36 -18.51 6.08
CA VAL A 404 -23.41 -19.47 5.46
C VAL A 404 -24.05 -20.23 4.31
N LEU A 405 -25.34 -20.57 4.41
CA LEU A 405 -26.05 -21.24 3.31
C LEU A 405 -26.26 -20.30 2.11
N TYR A 406 -26.49 -19.00 2.37
CA TYR A 406 -26.66 -17.98 1.35
C TYR A 406 -25.35 -17.60 0.66
N ASP A 407 -24.29 -17.36 1.45
CA ASP A 407 -22.95 -17.04 0.95
C ASP A 407 -21.91 -17.88 1.71
N PRO A 408 -21.47 -19.02 1.15
CA PRO A 408 -20.52 -19.91 1.80
C PRO A 408 -19.15 -19.26 2.01
N TRP A 409 -18.78 -18.22 1.25
CA TRP A 409 -17.49 -17.53 1.43
C TRP A 409 -17.37 -16.88 2.82
N LEU A 410 -18.50 -16.53 3.45
CA LEU A 410 -18.53 -16.07 4.84
C LEU A 410 -17.93 -17.09 5.81
N ALA A 411 -17.98 -18.38 5.48
CA ALA A 411 -17.42 -19.43 6.31
C ALA A 411 -15.89 -19.34 6.47
N ARG A 412 -15.19 -18.76 5.48
CA ARG A 412 -13.74 -18.49 5.50
C ARG A 412 -13.40 -17.04 5.83
N SER A 413 -14.40 -16.19 6.08
CA SER A 413 -14.17 -14.78 6.42
C SER A 413 -13.78 -14.63 7.90
N TYR A 414 -12.57 -14.10 8.15
CA TYR A 414 -12.13 -13.75 9.51
C TYR A 414 -13.08 -12.73 10.18
N GLY A 415 -13.59 -11.75 9.43
CA GLY A 415 -14.54 -10.75 9.98
C GLY A 415 -15.85 -11.38 10.43
N PHE A 416 -16.37 -12.37 9.68
CA PHE A 416 -17.55 -13.12 10.09
C PHE A 416 -17.28 -13.94 11.36
N LEU A 417 -16.17 -14.69 11.35
CA LEU A 417 -15.72 -15.52 12.48
C LEU A 417 -15.58 -14.71 13.77
N LEU A 418 -14.83 -13.61 13.71
CA LEU A 418 -14.60 -12.71 14.85
C LEU A 418 -15.92 -12.11 15.36
N SER A 419 -16.85 -11.73 14.47
CA SER A 419 -18.14 -11.16 14.89
C SER A 419 -19.03 -12.17 15.63
N VAL A 420 -19.07 -13.43 15.16
CA VAL A 420 -19.80 -14.51 15.81
C VAL A 420 -19.16 -14.87 17.15
N LEU A 421 -17.84 -15.04 17.19
CA LEU A 421 -17.10 -15.35 18.42
C LEU A 421 -17.24 -14.25 19.47
N ALA A 422 -17.09 -12.98 19.08
CA ALA A 422 -17.31 -11.85 19.96
C ALA A 422 -18.74 -11.89 20.53
N THR A 423 -19.77 -11.91 19.67
CA THR A 423 -21.18 -11.94 20.13
C THR A 423 -21.47 -13.16 21.03
N GLY A 424 -20.97 -14.34 20.66
CA GLY A 424 -21.12 -15.56 21.44
C GLY A 424 -20.45 -15.47 22.81
N SER A 425 -19.25 -14.91 22.89
CA SER A 425 -18.51 -14.70 24.14
C SER A 425 -19.19 -13.66 25.05
N LEU A 426 -19.74 -12.57 24.49
CA LEU A 426 -20.51 -11.57 25.23
C LEU A 426 -21.79 -12.16 25.83
N LEU A 427 -22.42 -13.13 25.16
CA LEU A 427 -23.65 -13.77 25.65
C LEU A 427 -23.41 -14.91 26.64
N THR A 428 -22.22 -15.53 26.63
CA THR A 428 -21.95 -16.76 27.42
C THR A 428 -20.90 -16.58 28.52
N ILE A 429 -19.80 -15.90 28.23
CA ILE A 429 -18.65 -15.71 29.14
C ILE A 429 -18.78 -14.36 29.87
N GLY A 430 -19.13 -13.29 29.15
CA GLY A 430 -19.21 -11.92 29.67
C GLY A 430 -20.00 -11.77 30.98
N PRO A 431 -21.25 -12.27 31.08
CA PRO A 431 -22.08 -12.12 32.28
C PRO A 431 -21.47 -12.84 33.49
N ARG A 432 -20.83 -13.99 33.28
CA ARG A 432 -20.17 -14.76 34.35
C ARG A 432 -18.95 -14.04 34.88
N TRP A 433 -18.17 -13.42 34.00
CA TRP A 433 -16.98 -12.66 34.40
C TRP A 433 -17.36 -11.34 35.06
N SER A 434 -18.39 -10.65 34.55
CA SER A 434 -18.97 -9.46 35.20
C SER A 434 -19.44 -9.77 36.62
N ALA A 435 -20.25 -10.82 36.81
CA ALA A 435 -20.70 -11.23 38.14
C ALA A 435 -19.51 -11.52 39.09
N ALA A 436 -18.48 -12.22 38.60
CA ALA A 436 -17.28 -12.50 39.37
C ALA A 436 -16.50 -11.22 39.78
N LEU A 437 -16.48 -10.18 38.93
CA LEU A 437 -15.87 -8.88 39.24
C LEU A 437 -16.73 -8.06 40.22
N GLN A 438 -18.06 -8.12 40.10
CA GLN A 438 -18.99 -7.45 41.04
C GLN A 438 -18.87 -8.03 42.44
N HIS A 439 -18.77 -9.37 42.56
CA HIS A 439 -18.49 -10.03 43.84
C HIS A 439 -17.15 -9.62 44.47
N ARG A 440 -16.26 -8.98 43.70
CA ARG A 440 -14.95 -8.48 44.15
C ARG A 440 -14.94 -6.96 44.42
N GLY A 441 -16.11 -6.31 44.44
CA GLY A 441 -16.24 -4.89 44.77
C GLY A 441 -16.06 -3.93 43.60
N VAL A 442 -15.91 -4.42 42.36
CA VAL A 442 -15.94 -3.57 41.16
C VAL A 442 -17.37 -3.08 40.93
N SER A 443 -17.55 -1.80 40.59
CA SER A 443 -18.88 -1.25 40.34
C SER A 443 -19.59 -2.00 39.20
N PRO A 444 -20.92 -2.20 39.25
CA PRO A 444 -21.64 -3.03 38.28
C PRO A 444 -21.37 -2.66 36.82
N ARG A 445 -21.38 -1.36 36.51
CA ARG A 445 -21.14 -0.86 35.14
C ARG A 445 -19.72 -1.14 34.66
N LEU A 446 -18.72 -0.96 35.53
CA LEU A 446 -17.32 -1.21 35.18
C LEU A 446 -17.05 -2.72 35.06
N ALA A 447 -17.67 -3.53 35.92
CA ALA A 447 -17.58 -4.98 35.86
C ALA A 447 -18.21 -5.56 34.58
N GLU A 448 -19.34 -5.00 34.14
CA GLU A 448 -19.97 -5.37 32.86
C GLU A 448 -19.07 -5.02 31.67
N ALA A 449 -18.53 -3.80 31.64
CA ALA A 449 -17.66 -3.35 30.55
C ALA A 449 -16.33 -4.13 30.49
N LEU A 450 -15.66 -4.30 31.64
CA LEU A 450 -14.42 -5.08 31.74
C LEU A 450 -14.66 -6.57 31.44
N GLY A 451 -15.75 -7.13 31.97
CA GLY A 451 -16.12 -8.53 31.73
C GLY A 451 -16.41 -8.81 30.26
N ALA A 452 -17.13 -7.90 29.58
CA ALA A 452 -17.41 -8.01 28.15
C ALA A 452 -16.13 -7.85 27.31
N ALA A 453 -15.32 -6.82 27.56
CA ALA A 453 -14.07 -6.57 26.83
C ALA A 453 -13.07 -7.72 27.01
N ALA A 454 -12.88 -8.21 28.23
CA ALA A 454 -11.99 -9.33 28.51
C ALA A 454 -12.50 -10.63 27.87
N ALA A 455 -13.81 -10.90 27.91
CA ALA A 455 -14.39 -12.09 27.30
C ALA A 455 -14.22 -12.10 25.77
N ALA A 456 -14.48 -10.96 25.13
CA ALA A 456 -14.24 -10.78 23.70
C ALA A 456 -12.76 -10.98 23.36
N GLN A 457 -11.86 -10.33 24.10
CA GLN A 457 -10.42 -10.45 23.86
C GLN A 457 -9.92 -11.89 24.01
N ALA A 458 -10.35 -12.59 25.06
CA ALA A 458 -9.91 -13.95 25.34
C ALA A 458 -10.29 -14.96 24.23
N VAL A 459 -11.40 -14.71 23.52
CA VAL A 459 -11.87 -15.60 22.45
C VAL A 459 -11.39 -15.13 21.07
N CYS A 460 -11.35 -13.82 20.83
CA CYS A 460 -10.98 -13.25 19.52
C CYS A 460 -9.46 -13.16 19.31
N ALA A 461 -8.67 -12.85 20.34
CA ALA A 461 -7.23 -12.64 20.20
C ALA A 461 -6.48 -13.85 19.60
N PRO A 462 -6.78 -15.12 19.97
CA PRO A 462 -6.18 -16.29 19.32
C PRO A 462 -6.43 -16.35 17.81
N VAL A 463 -7.62 -15.93 17.35
CA VAL A 463 -7.97 -15.91 15.93
C VAL A 463 -7.28 -14.76 15.21
N VAL A 464 -7.20 -13.59 15.84
CA VAL A 464 -6.44 -12.44 15.31
C VAL A 464 -4.97 -12.80 15.14
N ALA A 465 -4.38 -13.49 16.13
CA ALA A 465 -2.98 -13.90 16.10
C ALA A 465 -2.61 -14.79 14.89
N VAL A 466 -3.55 -15.62 14.39
CA VAL A 466 -3.33 -16.51 13.23
C VAL A 466 -2.86 -15.73 12.00
N PHE A 467 -3.41 -14.55 11.75
CA PHE A 467 -3.09 -13.76 10.55
C PHE A 467 -2.32 -12.47 10.86
N ALA A 468 -2.39 -11.97 12.10
CA ALA A 468 -1.75 -10.72 12.49
C ALA A 468 -0.30 -10.89 12.95
N ALA A 469 0.12 -12.10 13.32
CA ALA A 469 1.45 -12.42 13.87
C ALA A 469 1.87 -11.55 15.08
N ARG A 470 0.87 -11.05 15.82
CA ARG A 470 1.06 -10.11 16.92
C ARG A 470 -0.08 -10.17 17.92
N VAL A 471 0.19 -9.73 19.14
CA VAL A 471 -0.79 -9.62 20.22
C VAL A 471 -0.69 -8.23 20.85
N SER A 472 -1.80 -7.50 20.90
CA SER A 472 -1.88 -6.20 21.57
C SER A 472 -2.05 -6.39 23.08
N LEU A 473 -1.13 -5.82 23.86
CA LEU A 473 -1.18 -5.81 25.33
C LEU A 473 -2.07 -4.67 25.87
N VAL A 474 -2.36 -3.67 25.04
CA VAL A 474 -3.13 -2.48 25.38
C VAL A 474 -4.58 -2.54 24.87
N ALA A 475 -4.99 -3.66 24.26
CA ALA A 475 -6.31 -3.85 23.67
C ALA A 475 -7.45 -3.54 24.65
N ILE A 476 -7.48 -4.15 25.84
CA ILE A 476 -8.55 -3.99 26.82
C ILE A 476 -8.74 -2.53 27.28
N PRO A 477 -7.69 -1.82 27.77
CA PRO A 477 -7.86 -0.43 28.20
C PRO A 477 -8.22 0.50 27.03
N CYS A 478 -7.60 0.33 25.84
CA CYS A 478 -7.94 1.13 24.67
C CYS A 478 -9.39 0.93 24.24
N ASN A 479 -9.87 -0.32 24.20
CA ASN A 479 -11.27 -0.66 23.90
C ASN A 479 -12.23 -0.01 24.89
N LEU A 480 -11.97 -0.13 26.20
CA LEU A 480 -12.85 0.42 27.23
C LEU A 480 -12.98 1.94 27.13
N VAL A 481 -11.86 2.65 26.90
CA VAL A 481 -11.85 4.12 26.83
C VAL A 481 -12.41 4.62 25.49
N ALA A 482 -12.18 3.89 24.39
CA ALA A 482 -12.74 4.22 23.08
C ALA A 482 -14.26 4.02 23.03
N GLU A 483 -14.77 2.93 23.62
CA GLU A 483 -16.20 2.56 23.56
C GLU A 483 -17.12 3.63 24.18
N LEU A 484 -16.62 4.38 25.18
CA LEU A 484 -17.35 5.52 25.76
C LEU A 484 -17.76 6.59 24.73
N ALA A 485 -16.97 6.74 23.67
CA ALA A 485 -17.18 7.72 22.61
C ALA A 485 -17.91 7.14 21.38
N VAL A 486 -17.97 5.81 21.24
CA VAL A 486 -18.58 5.14 20.07
C VAL A 486 -20.07 5.46 19.95
N ALA A 487 -20.86 5.25 21.01
CA ALA A 487 -22.31 5.49 20.93
C ALA A 487 -22.68 6.96 20.63
N PRO A 488 -22.08 7.98 21.30
CA PRO A 488 -22.29 9.39 20.93
C PRO A 488 -21.89 9.70 19.48
N ALA A 489 -20.73 9.19 19.02
CA ALA A 489 -20.27 9.40 17.65
C ALA A 489 -21.23 8.79 16.62
N THR A 490 -21.71 7.56 16.86
CA THR A 490 -22.66 6.87 15.98
C THR A 490 -24.00 7.61 15.90
N VAL A 491 -24.58 8.04 17.04
CA VAL A 491 -25.88 8.75 17.07
C VAL A 491 -25.79 10.10 16.36
N LEU A 492 -24.78 10.92 16.70
CA LEU A 492 -24.59 12.22 16.06
C LEU A 492 -24.22 12.08 14.59
N GLY A 493 -23.47 11.04 14.23
CA GLY A 493 -23.11 10.74 12.85
C GLY A 493 -24.31 10.37 11.98
N PHE A 494 -25.22 9.51 12.47
CA PHE A 494 -26.49 9.24 11.77
C PHE A 494 -27.40 10.48 11.71
N ALA A 495 -27.41 11.31 12.75
CA ALA A 495 -28.14 12.57 12.72
C ALA A 495 -27.57 13.55 11.68
N ALA A 496 -26.25 13.65 11.55
CA ALA A 496 -25.60 14.44 10.51
C ALA A 496 -25.91 13.90 9.11
N LEU A 497 -25.90 12.56 8.93
CA LEU A 497 -26.26 11.91 7.67
C LEU A 497 -27.71 12.23 7.25
N ALA A 498 -28.65 12.19 8.19
CA ALA A 498 -30.05 12.56 7.93
C ALA A 498 -30.20 14.06 7.65
N ALA A 499 -29.56 14.92 8.46
CA ALA A 499 -29.61 16.37 8.30
C ALA A 499 -29.01 16.83 6.96
N ALA A 500 -27.99 16.13 6.45
CA ALA A 500 -27.33 16.46 5.18
C ALA A 500 -28.29 16.42 3.98
N GLN A 501 -29.43 15.73 4.08
CA GLN A 501 -30.44 15.67 3.02
C GLN A 501 -31.37 16.88 2.99
N VAL A 502 -31.47 17.62 4.11
CA VAL A 502 -32.44 18.71 4.28
C VAL A 502 -31.74 20.06 4.41
N ALA A 503 -30.67 20.13 5.22
CA ALA A 503 -29.92 21.34 5.50
C ALA A 503 -28.44 21.05 5.79
N MET A 504 -27.58 21.27 4.80
CA MET A 504 -26.13 21.06 4.94
C MET A 504 -25.50 21.85 6.10
N PRO A 505 -25.87 23.12 6.38
CA PRO A 505 -25.31 23.84 7.54
C PRO A 505 -25.64 23.21 8.89
N VAL A 506 -26.83 22.61 9.02
CA VAL A 506 -27.22 21.85 10.22
C VAL A 506 -26.41 20.56 10.30
N ALA A 507 -26.23 19.87 9.18
CA ALA A 507 -25.40 18.67 9.11
C ALA A 507 -23.94 18.96 9.51
N GLU A 508 -23.34 20.06 9.04
CA GLU A 508 -22.01 20.51 9.43
C GLU A 508 -21.92 20.84 10.93
N LEU A 509 -22.96 21.44 11.52
CA LEU A 509 -23.00 21.70 12.96
C LEU A 509 -23.04 20.40 13.76
N VAL A 510 -23.93 19.48 13.40
CA VAL A 510 -24.04 18.16 14.06
C VAL A 510 -22.75 17.35 13.86
N ALA A 511 -22.15 17.40 12.68
CA ALA A 511 -20.87 16.76 12.38
C ALA A 511 -19.72 17.33 13.21
N ARG A 512 -19.70 18.65 13.50
CA ARG A 512 -18.74 19.26 14.43
C ARG A 512 -18.89 18.71 15.85
N CYS A 513 -20.12 18.57 16.33
CA CYS A 513 -20.38 17.92 17.62
C CYS A 513 -19.95 16.44 17.62
N ALA A 514 -20.19 15.72 16.51
CA ALA A 514 -19.75 14.33 16.33
C ALA A 514 -18.23 14.17 16.16
N GLY A 515 -17.55 15.23 15.71
CA GLY A 515 -16.11 15.26 15.52
C GLY A 515 -15.33 15.13 16.83
N TRP A 516 -15.87 15.64 17.95
CA TRP A 516 -15.23 15.53 19.26
C TRP A 516 -15.09 14.07 19.74
N PRO A 517 -16.17 13.25 19.83
CA PRO A 517 -16.02 11.85 20.20
C PRO A 517 -15.25 11.03 19.15
N ALA A 518 -15.36 11.35 17.85
CA ALA A 518 -14.54 10.69 16.82
C ALA A 518 -13.04 10.98 17.00
N GLY A 519 -12.67 12.24 17.27
CA GLY A 519 -11.30 12.64 17.57
C GLY A 519 -10.77 12.01 18.86
N TRP A 520 -11.61 11.82 19.87
CA TRP A 520 -11.26 11.07 21.09
C TRP A 520 -10.85 9.63 20.78
N ILE A 521 -11.63 8.90 19.97
CA ILE A 521 -11.30 7.52 19.57
C ILE A 521 -9.94 7.49 18.85
N ALA A 522 -9.69 8.45 17.94
CA ALA A 522 -8.40 8.58 17.25
C ALA A 522 -7.23 8.78 18.22
N SER A 523 -7.41 9.67 19.20
CA SER A 523 -6.40 9.99 20.21
C SER A 523 -6.07 8.77 21.07
N VAL A 524 -7.09 8.01 21.50
CA VAL A 524 -6.90 6.76 22.25
C VAL A 524 -6.10 5.75 21.44
N ALA A 525 -6.44 5.55 20.15
CA ALA A 525 -5.72 4.63 19.28
C ALA A 525 -4.24 5.04 19.10
N ARG A 526 -3.98 6.32 18.80
CA ARG A 526 -2.61 6.82 18.60
C ARG A 526 -1.78 6.78 19.88
N THR A 527 -2.36 7.15 21.01
CA THR A 527 -1.67 7.14 22.31
C THR A 527 -1.37 5.71 22.75
N GLY A 528 -2.32 4.78 22.57
CA GLY A 528 -2.09 3.36 22.85
C GLY A 528 -1.01 2.76 21.94
N ALA A 529 -1.04 3.07 20.64
CA ALA A 529 -0.06 2.60 19.67
C ALA A 529 1.35 3.18 19.87
N ALA A 530 1.46 4.36 20.49
CA ALA A 530 2.75 4.98 20.80
C ALA A 530 3.49 4.30 21.97
N LEU A 531 2.83 3.41 22.73
CA LEU A 531 3.46 2.70 23.83
C LEU A 531 4.47 1.67 23.29
N PRO A 532 5.74 1.63 23.78
CA PRO A 532 6.79 0.78 23.22
C PRO A 532 6.48 -0.72 23.20
N GLY A 533 5.69 -1.20 24.16
CA GLY A 533 5.22 -2.58 24.26
C GLY A 533 3.72 -2.72 24.00
N ALA A 534 3.12 -1.80 23.22
CA ALA A 534 1.71 -1.91 22.83
C ALA A 534 1.39 -3.27 22.20
N GLU A 535 2.31 -3.79 21.41
CA GLU A 535 2.22 -5.09 20.75
C GLU A 535 3.45 -5.96 21.01
N VAL A 536 3.26 -7.28 20.96
CA VAL A 536 4.32 -8.28 21.04
C VAL A 536 4.22 -9.18 19.82
N ALA A 537 5.37 -9.51 19.19
CA ALA A 537 5.40 -10.55 18.16
C ALA A 537 4.83 -11.83 18.72
N TRP A 538 4.03 -12.48 17.88
CA TRP A 538 3.52 -13.79 18.19
C TRP A 538 3.70 -14.68 16.96
N PRO A 539 4.01 -15.98 17.15
CA PRO A 539 4.06 -16.90 16.02
C PRO A 539 2.79 -16.79 15.17
N ASP A 540 2.96 -16.78 13.86
CA ASP A 540 1.85 -16.72 12.92
C ASP A 540 1.20 -18.09 12.73
N GLY A 541 0.09 -18.11 12.01
CA GLY A 541 -0.64 -19.33 11.68
C GLY A 541 -1.40 -19.95 12.86
N TRP A 542 -2.02 -21.10 12.57
CA TRP A 542 -2.91 -21.79 13.51
C TRP A 542 -2.20 -22.30 14.77
N MET A 543 -0.90 -22.62 14.65
CA MET A 543 -0.10 -23.07 15.78
C MET A 543 0.17 -21.94 16.78
N GLY A 544 0.45 -20.72 16.26
CA GLY A 544 0.51 -19.51 17.07
C GLY A 544 -0.82 -19.20 17.74
N GLY A 545 -1.93 -19.27 17.00
CA GLY A 545 -3.27 -19.12 17.57
C GLY A 545 -3.58 -20.12 18.70
N LEU A 546 -3.23 -21.40 18.51
CA LEU A 546 -3.39 -22.44 19.53
C LEU A 546 -2.54 -22.15 20.78
N LEU A 547 -1.28 -21.74 20.60
CA LEU A 547 -0.40 -21.36 21.69
C LEU A 547 -1.01 -20.20 22.50
N LEU A 548 -1.55 -19.18 21.81
CA LEU A 548 -2.17 -18.04 22.49
C LEU A 548 -3.44 -18.45 23.24
N ALA A 549 -4.25 -19.34 22.67
CA ALA A 549 -5.43 -19.89 23.34
C ALA A 549 -5.05 -20.65 24.62
N VAL A 550 -3.99 -21.46 24.59
CA VAL A 550 -3.47 -22.18 25.76
C VAL A 550 -2.95 -21.20 26.82
N VAL A 551 -2.13 -20.23 26.43
CA VAL A 551 -1.61 -19.20 27.35
C VAL A 551 -2.76 -18.40 27.97
N THR A 552 -3.72 -17.96 27.16
CA THR A 552 -4.93 -17.25 27.63
C THR A 552 -5.72 -18.12 28.62
N GLY A 553 -5.89 -19.40 28.33
CA GLY A 553 -6.55 -20.35 29.22
C GLY A 553 -5.83 -20.49 30.56
N LEU A 554 -4.50 -20.62 30.55
CA LEU A 554 -3.66 -20.67 31.76
C LEU A 554 -3.75 -19.37 32.56
N VAL A 555 -3.72 -18.21 31.90
CA VAL A 555 -3.88 -16.89 32.54
C VAL A 555 -5.26 -16.78 33.19
N VAL A 556 -6.34 -17.18 32.52
CA VAL A 556 -7.70 -17.16 33.08
C VAL A 556 -7.83 -18.10 34.28
N LEU A 557 -7.24 -19.30 34.22
CA LEU A 557 -7.22 -20.24 35.35
C LEU A 557 -6.39 -19.71 36.53
N GLY A 558 -5.24 -19.10 36.25
CA GLY A 558 -4.36 -18.46 37.24
C GLY A 558 -5.01 -17.23 37.89
N ALA A 559 -5.70 -16.40 37.10
CA ALA A 559 -6.43 -15.22 37.57
C ALA A 559 -7.58 -15.55 38.54
N ARG A 560 -8.07 -16.80 38.55
CA ARG A 560 -9.00 -17.28 39.58
C ARG A 560 -8.32 -17.48 40.95
N ARG A 561 -7.01 -17.75 40.98
CA ARG A 561 -6.22 -17.98 42.20
C ARG A 561 -5.50 -16.73 42.70
N LEU A 562 -5.17 -15.80 41.81
CA LEU A 562 -4.44 -14.56 42.09
C LEU A 562 -5.04 -13.69 43.22
N PRO A 563 -6.37 -13.60 43.43
CA PRO A 563 -6.95 -12.80 44.54
C PRO A 563 -6.61 -13.33 45.93
N ARG A 564 -6.14 -14.58 46.07
CA ARG A 564 -5.69 -15.12 47.36
C ARG A 564 -4.32 -14.59 47.78
N HIS A 565 -3.59 -13.95 46.86
CA HIS A 565 -2.25 -13.40 47.09
C HIS A 565 -2.15 -11.99 46.47
N PRO A 566 -2.54 -10.92 47.18
CA PRO A 566 -2.58 -9.56 46.64
C PRO A 566 -1.21 -9.09 46.13
N TRP A 567 -0.13 -9.52 46.78
CA TRP A 567 1.24 -9.26 46.33
C TRP A 567 1.55 -9.89 44.97
N SER A 568 1.03 -11.08 44.67
CA SER A 568 1.16 -11.70 43.35
C SER A 568 0.36 -10.95 42.29
N ALA A 569 -0.82 -10.44 42.63
CA ALA A 569 -1.61 -9.60 41.72
C ALA A 569 -0.94 -8.25 41.43
N ALA A 570 -0.35 -7.62 42.44
CA ALA A 570 0.46 -6.42 42.29
C ALA A 570 1.71 -6.69 41.45
N GLY A 571 2.39 -7.82 41.70
CA GLY A 571 3.54 -8.27 40.90
C GLY A 571 3.20 -8.52 39.44
N CYS A 572 2.10 -9.22 39.15
CA CYS A 572 1.64 -9.43 37.77
C CYS A 572 1.27 -8.11 37.08
N THR A 573 0.60 -7.19 37.78
CA THR A 573 0.26 -5.86 37.25
C THR A 573 1.53 -5.05 36.96
N LEU A 574 2.51 -5.07 37.86
CA LEU A 574 3.80 -4.42 37.66
C LEU A 574 4.56 -5.03 36.47
N LEU A 575 4.60 -6.35 36.35
CA LEU A 575 5.22 -7.03 35.21
C LEU A 575 4.53 -6.67 33.88
N LEU A 576 3.20 -6.60 33.85
CA LEU A 576 2.47 -6.14 32.67
C LEU A 576 2.79 -4.68 32.34
N LEU A 577 2.83 -3.79 33.34
CA LEU A 577 3.21 -2.39 33.16
C LEU A 577 4.65 -2.27 32.62
N LEU A 578 5.60 -3.04 33.15
CA LEU A 578 6.98 -3.06 32.66
C LEU A 578 7.06 -3.63 31.24
N ALA A 579 6.25 -4.64 30.90
CA ALA A 579 6.17 -5.21 29.55
C ALA A 579 5.57 -4.25 28.52
N VAL A 580 4.60 -3.41 28.91
CA VAL A 580 3.95 -2.40 28.06
C VAL A 580 4.80 -1.14 27.93
N LEU A 581 5.36 -0.64 29.03
CA LEU A 581 6.13 0.61 29.03
C LEU A 581 7.57 0.41 28.53
N ARG A 582 8.11 -0.81 28.62
CA ARG A 582 9.49 -1.19 28.25
C ARG A 582 10.50 -0.08 28.50
N PRO A 583 10.65 0.40 29.76
CA PRO A 583 11.52 1.53 30.01
C PRO A 583 12.95 1.19 29.59
N ALA A 584 13.58 2.07 28.81
CA ALA A 584 14.92 1.91 28.26
C ALA A 584 15.99 1.40 29.26
N PRO A 585 16.02 1.82 30.54
CA PRO A 585 16.98 1.23 31.49
C PRO A 585 16.71 -0.24 31.81
N LEU A 586 15.44 -0.67 31.88
CA LEU A 586 15.09 -2.06 32.15
C LEU A 586 15.39 -2.95 30.94
N THR A 587 15.02 -2.51 29.73
CA THR A 587 15.29 -3.27 28.51
C THR A 587 16.78 -3.47 28.31
N ARG A 588 17.59 -2.42 28.49
CA ARG A 588 19.06 -2.50 28.44
C ARG A 588 19.65 -3.46 29.47
N ALA A 589 19.14 -3.41 30.72
CA ALA A 589 19.60 -4.31 31.78
C ALA A 589 19.22 -5.78 31.51
N MET A 590 18.03 -6.04 30.96
CA MET A 590 17.56 -7.40 30.67
C MET A 590 18.17 -8.00 29.41
N SER A 591 18.34 -7.21 28.35
CA SER A 591 18.91 -7.69 27.08
C SER A 591 20.44 -7.73 27.09
N GLY A 592 21.08 -6.95 27.97
CA GLY A 592 22.52 -6.69 27.89
C GLY A 592 22.94 -5.90 26.65
N TRP A 593 21.97 -5.32 25.92
CA TRP A 593 22.18 -4.60 24.67
C TRP A 593 21.73 -3.13 24.80
N PRO A 594 22.52 -2.15 24.32
CA PRO A 594 23.85 -2.35 23.72
C PRO A 594 24.88 -2.75 24.78
N PRO A 595 25.90 -3.53 24.39
CA PRO A 595 26.98 -3.90 25.31
C PRO A 595 27.72 -2.63 25.79
N PRO A 596 28.23 -2.62 27.04
CA PRO A 596 29.07 -1.52 27.52
C PRO A 596 30.26 -1.28 26.58
N GLY A 597 30.55 -0.02 26.27
CA GLY A 597 31.65 0.33 25.37
C GLY A 597 31.43 -0.07 23.91
N TRP A 598 30.18 -0.18 23.46
CA TRP A 598 29.89 -0.30 22.02
C TRP A 598 30.44 0.90 21.24
N THR A 599 30.95 0.65 20.04
CA THR A 599 31.58 1.67 19.19
C THR A 599 30.84 1.85 17.86
N PHE A 600 30.17 0.80 17.38
CA PHE A 600 29.37 0.81 16.14
C PHE A 600 28.11 -0.04 16.34
N ALA A 601 27.01 0.34 15.71
CA ALA A 601 25.79 -0.45 15.66
C ALA A 601 25.15 -0.43 14.25
N MET A 602 24.67 -1.58 13.81
CA MET A 602 23.80 -1.75 12.65
C MET A 602 22.36 -1.88 13.16
N CYS A 603 21.50 -0.92 12.83
CA CYS A 603 20.11 -0.94 13.25
C CYS A 603 19.28 -1.87 12.36
N ASP A 604 18.34 -2.61 12.96
CA ASP A 604 17.29 -3.29 12.20
C ASP A 604 16.19 -2.27 11.87
N VAL A 605 16.19 -1.80 10.61
CA VAL A 605 15.23 -0.84 10.07
C VAL A 605 14.36 -1.44 8.97
N GLY A 606 14.26 -2.78 8.93
CA GLY A 606 13.61 -3.50 7.84
C GLY A 606 14.47 -3.53 6.57
N GLN A 607 13.82 -3.46 5.40
CA GLN A 607 14.53 -3.48 4.11
C GLN A 607 15.17 -2.11 3.83
N GLY A 608 16.38 -1.93 4.33
CA GLY A 608 17.22 -0.75 4.10
C GLY A 608 18.41 -0.67 5.05
N ASP A 609 19.03 0.50 5.13
CA ASP A 609 20.29 0.72 5.85
C ASP A 609 20.15 1.83 6.90
N ALA A 610 20.59 1.54 8.12
CA ALA A 610 20.83 2.55 9.15
C ALA A 610 21.94 2.08 10.09
N THR A 611 23.03 2.84 10.16
CA THR A 611 24.18 2.51 11.01
C THR A 611 24.56 3.67 11.91
N VAL A 612 25.12 3.36 13.08
CA VAL A 612 25.34 4.33 14.15
C VAL A 612 26.75 4.16 14.72
N LEU A 613 27.51 5.26 14.79
CA LEU A 613 28.86 5.31 15.34
C LEU A 613 28.86 6.09 16.67
N ALA A 614 29.36 5.49 17.74
CA ALA A 614 29.38 6.11 19.07
C ALA A 614 30.38 7.29 19.11
N ALA A 615 29.89 8.50 19.36
CA ALA A 615 30.67 9.74 19.39
C ALA A 615 30.93 10.27 20.81
N GLY A 616 30.46 9.55 21.84
CA GLY A 616 30.54 9.92 23.25
C GLY A 616 29.29 9.47 24.00
N GLU A 617 29.20 9.75 25.29
CA GLU A 617 28.03 9.39 26.09
C GLU A 617 26.77 10.10 25.56
N GLY A 618 25.76 9.31 25.16
CA GLY A 618 24.52 9.80 24.57
C GLY A 618 24.65 10.49 23.20
N SER A 619 25.82 10.45 22.57
CA SER A 619 26.12 11.14 21.31
C SER A 619 26.57 10.16 20.23
N ALA A 620 26.02 10.25 19.02
CA ALA A 620 26.41 9.36 17.91
C ALA A 620 26.31 10.02 16.53
N VAL A 621 27.16 9.58 15.61
CA VAL A 621 27.04 9.90 14.16
C VAL A 621 26.16 8.82 13.53
N VAL A 622 25.13 9.23 12.79
CA VAL A 622 24.21 8.31 12.10
C VAL A 622 24.55 8.29 10.61
N ILE A 623 24.65 7.11 10.01
CA ILE A 623 24.87 6.93 8.57
C ILE A 623 23.69 6.14 8.01
N ASP A 624 22.94 6.80 7.14
CA ASP A 624 21.61 6.40 6.65
C ASP A 624 20.57 6.24 7.77
N ALA A 625 19.30 6.36 7.40
CA ALA A 625 18.17 6.40 8.33
C ALA A 625 17.15 5.29 8.06
N GLY A 626 17.38 4.42 7.08
CA GLY A 626 16.45 3.36 6.70
C GLY A 626 15.18 3.86 6.02
N PRO A 627 14.22 2.97 5.73
CA PRO A 627 12.91 3.31 5.19
C PRO A 627 11.93 3.82 6.26
N ASP A 628 12.08 3.40 7.53
CA ASP A 628 11.07 3.56 8.58
C ASP A 628 11.53 4.51 9.72
N PRO A 629 10.82 5.64 9.94
CA PRO A 629 11.16 6.60 11.01
C PRO A 629 11.05 6.03 12.43
N GLU A 630 10.06 5.19 12.71
CA GLU A 630 9.83 4.63 14.04
C GLU A 630 10.91 3.61 14.41
N LEU A 631 11.35 2.79 13.46
CA LEU A 631 12.46 1.84 13.67
C LEU A 631 13.78 2.56 13.87
N ALA A 632 14.08 3.59 13.07
CA ALA A 632 15.27 4.42 13.24
C ALA A 632 15.28 5.11 14.62
N ASP A 633 14.15 5.69 15.03
CA ASP A 633 14.00 6.31 16.34
C ASP A 633 14.15 5.30 17.50
N ARG A 634 13.55 4.12 17.37
CA ARG A 634 13.64 3.06 18.37
C ARG A 634 15.08 2.59 18.55
N CYS A 635 15.78 2.31 17.47
CA CYS A 635 17.18 1.88 17.53
C CYS A 635 18.04 2.91 18.28
N LEU A 636 17.90 4.20 17.93
CA LEU A 636 18.66 5.26 18.57
C LEU A 636 18.29 5.47 20.05
N ARG A 637 17.00 5.31 20.43
CA ARG A 637 16.59 5.32 21.85
C ARG A 637 17.18 4.15 22.62
N ASP A 638 17.19 2.97 22.03
CA ASP A 638 17.74 1.77 22.67
C ASP A 638 19.27 1.86 22.82
N LEU A 639 19.95 2.52 21.88
CA LEU A 639 21.36 2.90 21.98
C LEU A 639 21.63 4.04 22.98
N GLY A 640 20.58 4.70 23.49
CA GLY A 640 20.68 5.83 24.43
C GLY A 640 21.12 7.15 23.79
N VAL A 641 20.95 7.32 22.48
CA VAL A 641 21.40 8.50 21.73
C VAL A 641 20.38 9.64 21.85
N THR A 642 20.84 10.76 22.40
CA THR A 642 20.07 12.01 22.56
C THR A 642 20.62 13.16 21.70
N ARG A 643 21.89 13.08 21.29
CA ARG A 643 22.56 14.04 20.42
C ARG A 643 23.11 13.36 19.17
N VAL A 644 22.88 13.96 18.01
CA VAL A 644 23.39 13.49 16.72
C VAL A 644 24.20 14.62 16.08
N PRO A 645 25.53 14.67 16.27
CA PRO A 645 26.35 15.75 15.70
C PRO A 645 26.26 15.81 14.18
N LEU A 646 26.14 14.65 13.53
CA LEU A 646 26.07 14.52 12.08
C LEU A 646 25.20 13.32 11.68
N ILE A 647 24.32 13.53 10.71
CA ILE A 647 23.66 12.46 9.94
C ILE A 647 24.31 12.45 8.56
N LEU A 648 24.80 11.32 8.07
CA LEU A 648 25.34 11.18 6.72
C LEU A 648 24.42 10.28 5.89
N LEU A 649 23.86 10.79 4.80
CA LEU A 649 23.04 10.02 3.85
C LEU A 649 23.90 9.64 2.65
N THR A 650 24.10 8.34 2.44
CA THR A 650 25.03 7.80 1.45
C THR A 650 24.56 8.03 0.02
N HIS A 651 23.25 7.92 -0.23
CA HIS A 651 22.57 8.27 -1.49
C HIS A 651 21.06 8.42 -1.25
N PHE A 652 20.27 8.81 -2.27
CA PHE A 652 18.86 9.19 -2.09
C PHE A 652 17.85 8.06 -2.38
N HIS A 653 18.18 6.79 -2.19
CA HIS A 653 17.14 5.76 -2.26
C HIS A 653 16.23 5.75 -1.03
N ALA A 654 14.99 5.31 -1.24
CA ALA A 654 13.93 5.39 -0.23
C ALA A 654 14.27 4.57 1.03
N ASP A 655 14.96 3.45 0.86
CA ASP A 655 15.49 2.56 1.88
C ASP A 655 16.70 3.10 2.67
N HIS A 656 17.22 4.28 2.31
CA HIS A 656 18.28 4.96 3.06
C HIS A 656 17.80 6.26 3.74
N VAL A 657 16.85 6.98 3.14
CA VAL A 657 16.55 8.36 3.57
C VAL A 657 15.19 8.55 4.23
N ARG A 658 14.22 7.65 4.06
CA ARG A 658 12.83 7.87 4.48
C ARG A 658 12.64 7.88 6.00
N GLY A 659 13.49 7.18 6.74
CA GLY A 659 13.51 7.17 8.20
C GLY A 659 14.10 8.42 8.86
N LEU A 660 14.57 9.41 8.09
CA LEU A 660 15.16 10.66 8.59
C LEU A 660 14.29 11.40 9.65
N PRO A 661 12.96 11.51 9.52
CA PRO A 661 12.12 12.13 10.56
C PRO A 661 12.25 11.45 11.93
N GLY A 662 12.56 10.15 11.95
CA GLY A 662 12.77 9.36 13.17
C GLY A 662 14.05 9.74 13.89
N VAL A 663 15.13 9.93 13.12
CA VAL A 663 16.42 10.38 13.66
C VAL A 663 16.32 11.78 14.26
N LEU A 664 15.56 12.68 13.61
CA LEU A 664 15.35 14.07 14.06
C LEU A 664 14.43 14.19 15.28
N ARG A 665 13.60 13.18 15.56
CA ARG A 665 12.56 13.24 16.60
C ARG A 665 13.17 13.26 18.00
N GLY A 666 12.97 14.38 18.72
CA GLY A 666 13.37 14.49 20.13
C GLY A 666 14.89 14.48 20.38
N ARG A 667 15.71 14.71 19.35
CA ARG A 667 17.18 14.72 19.43
C ARG A 667 17.76 16.04 18.95
N ALA A 668 18.89 16.44 19.54
CA ALA A 668 19.64 17.59 19.07
C ALA A 668 20.52 17.18 17.88
N VAL A 669 20.20 17.65 16.67
CA VAL A 669 20.91 17.30 15.44
C VAL A 669 21.73 18.48 14.92
N GLY A 670 23.02 18.26 14.68
CA GLY A 670 23.94 19.31 14.24
C GLY A 670 23.82 19.65 12.75
N ALA A 671 24.06 18.66 11.88
CA ALA A 671 23.97 18.81 10.43
C ALA A 671 23.58 17.49 9.75
N VAL A 672 23.03 17.59 8.54
CA VAL A 672 22.83 16.45 7.62
C VAL A 672 23.81 16.58 6.46
N GLN A 673 24.72 15.64 6.31
CA GLN A 673 25.61 15.51 5.18
C GLN A 673 25.02 14.55 4.15
N THR A 674 25.04 14.92 2.87
CA THR A 674 24.54 14.06 1.78
C THR A 674 25.60 13.84 0.72
N THR A 675 25.43 12.81 -0.11
CA THR A 675 26.20 12.64 -1.36
C THR A 675 26.11 13.86 -2.27
N THR A 676 27.03 14.00 -3.23
CA THR A 676 27.01 15.04 -4.27
C THR A 676 26.04 14.72 -5.42
N TYR A 677 25.50 13.50 -5.47
CA TYR A 677 24.61 13.03 -6.54
C TYR A 677 23.14 13.10 -6.10
N ASP A 678 22.33 13.98 -6.72
CA ASP A 678 20.97 14.35 -6.25
C ASP A 678 19.83 13.47 -6.76
N GLU A 679 20.11 12.24 -7.15
CA GLU A 679 19.14 11.27 -7.67
C GLU A 679 18.89 10.11 -6.69
N PRO A 680 17.66 9.56 -6.64
CA PRO A 680 16.45 10.07 -7.27
C PRO A 680 16.00 11.42 -6.71
N TRP A 681 15.63 12.34 -7.62
CA TRP A 681 15.27 13.73 -7.26
C TRP A 681 14.17 13.82 -6.21
N GLU A 682 13.16 12.93 -6.29
CA GLU A 682 12.02 12.95 -5.36
C GLU A 682 12.46 12.82 -3.90
N GLN A 683 13.44 11.95 -3.67
CA GLN A 683 13.95 11.65 -2.35
C GLN A 683 14.95 12.71 -1.88
N SER A 684 15.77 13.27 -2.78
CA SER A 684 16.62 14.41 -2.44
C SER A 684 15.81 15.65 -2.02
N VAL A 685 14.67 15.88 -2.67
CA VAL A 685 13.69 16.91 -2.25
C VAL A 685 13.05 16.58 -0.91
N PHE A 686 12.69 15.32 -0.67
CA PHE A 686 12.15 14.89 0.63
C PHE A 686 13.13 15.20 1.76
N VAL A 687 14.41 14.84 1.61
CA VAL A 687 15.46 15.14 2.59
C VAL A 687 15.55 16.64 2.83
N ARG A 688 15.67 17.46 1.78
CA ARG A 688 15.77 18.93 1.91
C ARG A 688 14.57 19.55 2.63
N ARG A 689 13.35 19.06 2.40
CA ARG A 689 12.15 19.55 3.09
C ARG A 689 12.14 19.16 4.56
N THR A 690 12.45 17.90 4.85
CA THR A 690 12.44 17.35 6.20
C THR A 690 13.48 18.03 7.09
N THR A 691 14.69 18.27 6.57
CA THR A 691 15.72 19.00 7.30
C THR A 691 15.38 20.47 7.48
N ALA A 692 14.82 21.13 6.46
CA ALA A 692 14.37 22.52 6.56
C ALA A 692 13.26 22.71 7.61
N ALA A 693 12.29 21.78 7.67
CA ALA A 693 11.22 21.80 8.67
C ALA A 693 11.75 21.62 10.11
N ALA A 694 12.87 20.91 10.27
CA ALA A 694 13.55 20.72 11.54
C ALA A 694 14.59 21.82 11.85
N GLY A 695 14.83 22.76 10.93
CA GLY A 695 15.85 23.81 11.08
C GLY A 695 17.29 23.30 11.04
N VAL A 696 17.55 22.15 10.40
CA VAL A 696 18.89 21.52 10.33
C VAL A 696 19.56 21.81 8.98
N HIS A 697 20.82 22.23 9.02
CA HIS A 697 21.59 22.53 7.81
C HIS A 697 22.00 21.27 7.05
N VAL A 698 21.96 21.36 5.71
CA VAL A 698 22.42 20.31 4.80
C VAL A 698 23.79 20.68 4.23
N ILE A 699 24.75 19.76 4.32
CA ILE A 699 26.10 19.89 3.77
C ILE A 699 26.39 18.72 2.81
N ARG A 700 27.42 18.83 1.97
CA ARG A 700 27.80 17.76 1.02
C ARG A 700 29.05 17.02 1.48
N ALA A 701 29.13 15.72 1.18
CA ALA A 701 30.34 14.93 1.35
C ALA A 701 31.34 15.25 0.25
N GLY A 702 32.52 15.74 0.62
CA GLY A 702 33.62 16.01 -0.29
C GLY A 702 34.49 14.77 -0.51
N PRO A 703 34.97 14.49 -1.74
CA PRO A 703 35.91 13.40 -1.96
C PRO A 703 37.23 13.59 -1.20
N GLY A 704 37.68 12.57 -0.48
CA GLY A 704 38.89 12.64 0.35
C GLY A 704 38.72 13.46 1.63
N GLU A 705 37.52 13.98 1.91
CA GLU A 705 37.19 14.71 3.12
C GLU A 705 37.51 13.86 4.36
N ARG A 706 38.11 14.51 5.36
CA ARG A 706 38.40 13.91 6.66
C ARG A 706 37.68 14.69 7.73
N ARG A 707 36.95 13.99 8.59
CA ARG A 707 36.27 14.57 9.75
C ARG A 707 36.63 13.82 11.01
N ARG A 708 36.50 14.51 12.13
CA ARG A 708 36.64 13.96 13.47
C ARG A 708 35.52 14.46 14.36
N VAL A 709 34.91 13.56 15.11
CA VAL A 709 33.92 13.87 16.16
C VAL A 709 34.27 13.02 17.38
N GLY A 710 34.76 13.66 18.45
CA GLY A 710 35.29 12.94 19.61
C GLY A 710 36.42 11.97 19.21
N ARG A 711 36.25 10.70 19.58
CA ARG A 711 37.18 9.59 19.28
C ARG A 711 37.02 8.99 17.88
N LEU A 712 36.00 9.43 17.13
CA LEU A 712 35.73 8.96 15.77
C LEU A 712 36.48 9.83 14.77
N ALA A 713 37.25 9.23 13.89
CA ALA A 713 37.78 9.88 12.70
C ALA A 713 37.39 9.08 11.46
N TRP A 714 36.93 9.73 10.39
CA TRP A 714 36.65 9.04 9.14
C TRP A 714 37.15 9.81 7.94
N GLN A 715 37.41 9.05 6.87
CA GLN A 715 37.76 9.57 5.56
C GLN A 715 36.70 9.11 4.55
N VAL A 716 36.20 10.05 3.75
CA VAL A 716 35.38 9.75 2.57
C VAL A 716 36.31 9.19 1.49
N LEU A 717 36.16 7.90 1.19
CA LEU A 717 36.93 7.22 0.14
C LEU A 717 36.27 7.34 -1.24
N TRP A 718 34.94 7.43 -1.27
CA TRP A 718 34.14 7.43 -2.50
C TRP A 718 32.90 8.31 -2.31
N PRO A 719 32.37 8.99 -3.35
CA PRO A 719 32.84 9.06 -4.75
C PRO A 719 34.24 9.70 -4.91
N PRO A 720 34.96 9.42 -6.01
CA PRO A 720 36.30 9.97 -6.22
C PRO A 720 36.24 11.48 -6.44
N ALA A 721 37.35 12.18 -6.15
CA ALA A 721 37.47 13.59 -6.48
C ALA A 721 37.35 13.73 -8.00
N ALA A 722 36.40 14.53 -8.48
CA ALA A 722 36.45 15.03 -9.85
C ALA A 722 37.76 15.82 -9.95
N ARG A 723 38.82 15.20 -10.47
CA ARG A 723 40.05 15.93 -10.79
C ARG A 723 39.68 16.92 -11.88
N VAL A 724 39.55 18.18 -11.52
CA VAL A 724 39.74 19.27 -12.47
C VAL A 724 41.21 19.20 -12.87
N SER A 725 41.50 18.68 -14.06
CA SER A 725 42.83 18.75 -14.64
C SER A 725 42.72 19.35 -16.02
N GLY A 726 43.00 20.66 -16.08
CA GLY A 726 43.61 21.24 -17.26
C GLY A 726 45.01 20.66 -17.39
N ALA A 727 45.16 19.62 -18.20
CA ALA A 727 46.40 19.16 -18.80
C ALA A 727 46.02 18.13 -19.88
N ALA A 728 45.93 18.59 -21.12
CA ALA A 728 45.86 17.73 -22.28
C ALA A 728 47.22 17.04 -22.49
N GLY A 729 47.18 15.78 -22.93
CA GLY A 729 48.32 15.10 -23.55
C GLY A 729 49.06 14.10 -22.68
N LEU A 730 48.66 12.82 -22.80
CA LEU A 730 49.48 11.62 -22.99
C LEU A 730 48.66 10.38 -22.58
N GLY A 731 48.36 9.52 -23.56
CA GLY A 731 47.46 8.38 -23.43
C GLY A 731 48.01 7.25 -22.54
N LEU A 732 47.54 7.20 -21.29
CA LEU A 732 47.62 6.03 -20.42
C LEU A 732 46.22 5.71 -19.85
N PRO A 733 45.80 4.43 -19.78
CA PRO A 733 44.45 4.07 -19.35
C PRO A 733 44.32 4.05 -17.80
N GLY A 734 43.66 5.07 -17.24
CA GLY A 734 42.93 5.02 -15.95
C GLY A 734 43.27 6.11 -14.90
N PRO A 735 42.43 6.34 -13.85
CA PRO A 735 41.02 5.98 -13.67
C PRO A 735 40.15 7.24 -13.36
N GLY A 736 39.27 7.61 -14.29
CA GLY A 736 38.18 8.57 -14.03
C GLY A 736 36.85 7.86 -14.17
N TYR A 737 36.43 7.12 -13.14
CA TYR A 737 35.10 6.51 -13.13
C TYR A 737 34.13 7.53 -12.54
N LEU A 738 33.15 7.97 -13.33
CA LEU A 738 32.00 8.72 -12.87
C LEU A 738 30.92 7.73 -12.44
N PRO A 739 30.25 7.92 -11.29
CA PRO A 739 29.12 7.08 -10.89
C PRO A 739 28.05 7.01 -11.99
N GLU A 740 27.69 5.81 -12.43
CA GLU A 740 26.67 5.60 -13.48
C GLU A 740 25.22 5.65 -12.92
N GLY A 741 25.06 5.78 -11.59
CA GLY A 741 23.78 5.94 -10.91
C GLY A 741 23.92 6.18 -9.39
N PRO A 742 22.78 6.34 -8.68
CA PRO A 742 22.76 6.67 -7.25
C PRO A 742 23.54 5.70 -6.35
N ASN A 743 23.44 4.39 -6.63
CA ASN A 743 24.16 3.34 -5.92
C ASN A 743 25.68 3.51 -6.02
N ASP A 744 26.18 3.76 -7.22
CA ASP A 744 27.60 3.98 -7.48
C ASP A 744 28.09 5.33 -6.93
N ALA A 745 27.19 6.25 -6.62
CA ALA A 745 27.47 7.51 -5.93
C ALA A 745 27.38 7.40 -4.40
N SER A 746 27.19 6.19 -3.86
CA SER A 746 27.17 5.92 -2.43
C SER A 746 28.43 6.44 -1.75
N VAL A 747 28.25 7.29 -0.74
CA VAL A 747 29.37 7.77 0.07
C VAL A 747 29.98 6.61 0.85
N THR A 748 31.22 6.24 0.50
CA THR A 748 31.97 5.17 1.19
C THR A 748 32.92 5.76 2.21
N LEU A 749 32.88 5.22 3.43
CA LEU A 749 33.67 5.73 4.56
C LEU A 749 34.68 4.70 5.06
N LEU A 750 35.91 5.14 5.27
CA LEU A 750 36.88 4.46 6.12
C LEU A 750 36.87 5.12 7.49
N VAL A 751 36.39 4.41 8.50
CA VAL A 751 36.26 4.91 9.87
C VAL A 751 37.33 4.29 10.76
N ARG A 752 38.00 5.13 11.54
CA ARG A 752 38.95 4.76 12.57
C ARG A 752 38.47 5.29 13.92
N ILE A 753 38.38 4.39 14.88
CA ILE A 753 38.00 4.70 16.25
C ILE A 753 39.25 4.59 17.11
N GLU A 754 39.55 5.62 17.89
CA GLU A 754 40.71 5.61 18.81
C GLU A 754 40.58 4.47 19.82
N ASP A 755 41.58 3.58 19.90
CA ASP A 755 41.58 2.30 20.63
C ASP A 755 40.41 1.35 20.26
N GLY A 756 39.84 1.53 19.08
CA GLY A 756 38.68 0.79 18.57
C GLY A 756 38.95 0.06 17.24
N PRO A 757 37.91 -0.53 16.63
CA PRO A 757 38.03 -1.21 15.35
C PRO A 757 38.17 -0.23 14.17
N THR A 758 38.77 -0.72 13.08
CA THR A 758 38.72 -0.03 11.78
C THR A 758 37.53 -0.54 10.97
N LEU A 759 36.68 0.37 10.47
CA LEU A 759 35.46 0.02 9.73
C LEU A 759 35.51 0.51 8.29
N LEU A 760 34.98 -0.29 7.37
CA LEU A 760 34.72 0.10 5.99
C LEU A 760 33.22 0.03 5.72
N LEU A 761 32.62 1.18 5.42
CA LEU A 761 31.19 1.32 5.16
C LEU A 761 30.99 1.57 3.66
N LEU A 762 30.57 0.55 2.93
CA LEU A 762 30.53 0.56 1.46
C LEU A 762 29.28 1.21 0.85
N GLY A 763 28.27 1.60 1.66
CA GLY A 763 26.96 2.01 1.12
C GLY A 763 26.42 0.95 0.16
N ASP A 764 25.90 1.37 -0.99
CA ASP A 764 25.31 0.49 -2.00
C ASP A 764 26.13 0.41 -3.29
N LEU A 765 27.45 0.60 -3.19
CA LEU A 765 28.35 0.51 -4.34
C LEU A 765 28.20 -0.80 -5.12
N GLU A 766 28.09 -0.69 -6.45
CA GLU A 766 28.02 -1.84 -7.35
C GLU A 766 29.43 -2.24 -7.85
N PRO A 767 29.60 -3.41 -8.51
CA PRO A 767 30.91 -3.92 -8.89
C PRO A 767 31.80 -2.95 -9.68
N PRO A 768 31.29 -2.10 -10.60
CA PRO A 768 32.11 -1.11 -11.28
C PRO A 768 32.75 -0.11 -10.31
N ALA A 769 31.97 0.47 -9.40
CA ALA A 769 32.46 1.41 -8.40
C ALA A 769 33.33 0.74 -7.32
N GLN A 770 32.98 -0.49 -6.89
CA GLN A 770 33.83 -1.29 -6.01
C GLN A 770 35.21 -1.57 -6.62
N ARG A 771 35.28 -1.85 -7.93
CA ARG A 771 36.55 -2.01 -8.64
C ARG A 771 37.32 -0.68 -8.72
N GLY A 772 36.63 0.43 -8.92
CA GLY A 772 37.20 1.78 -8.85
C GLY A 772 37.83 2.07 -7.48
N LEU A 773 37.13 1.73 -6.40
CA LEU A 773 37.60 1.88 -5.02
C LEU A 773 38.92 1.12 -4.76
N ILE A 774 39.02 -0.16 -5.16
CA ILE A 774 40.26 -0.94 -4.99
C ILE A 774 41.41 -0.33 -5.79
N ARG A 775 41.14 0.16 -7.00
CA ARG A 775 42.18 0.78 -7.83
C ARG A 775 42.69 2.09 -7.23
N ALA A 776 41.78 2.89 -6.66
CA ALA A 776 42.13 4.14 -6.00
C ALA A 776 42.88 3.90 -4.67
N PHE A 777 42.55 2.82 -3.97
CA PHE A 777 43.14 2.45 -2.68
C PHE A 777 43.66 1.01 -2.70
N PRO A 778 44.76 0.71 -3.42
CA PRO A 778 45.28 -0.65 -3.57
C PRO A 778 45.86 -1.22 -2.28
N ALA A 779 46.20 -0.37 -1.31
CA ALA A 779 46.73 -0.73 0.01
C ALA A 779 45.76 -0.30 1.13
N LEU A 780 44.49 -0.71 1.04
CA LEU A 780 43.57 -0.56 2.17
C LEU A 780 44.14 -1.27 3.41
N PRO A 781 44.08 -0.64 4.60
CA PRO A 781 44.49 -1.31 5.83
C PRO A 781 43.58 -2.52 6.09
N PRO A 782 44.02 -3.50 6.90
CA PRO A 782 43.14 -4.55 7.38
C PRO A 782 41.88 -3.93 8.03
N ILE A 783 40.71 -4.42 7.62
CA ILE A 783 39.43 -3.92 8.13
C ILE A 783 38.90 -4.90 9.16
N ASP A 784 38.52 -4.41 10.34
CA ASP A 784 37.93 -5.23 11.38
C ASP A 784 36.44 -5.50 11.08
N VAL A 785 35.71 -4.46 10.66
CA VAL A 785 34.27 -4.52 10.41
C VAL A 785 33.94 -3.98 9.03
N LEU A 786 33.30 -4.82 8.20
CA LEU A 786 32.81 -4.45 6.88
C LEU A 786 31.28 -4.36 6.89
N LYS A 787 30.72 -3.18 6.57
CA LYS A 787 29.32 -3.12 6.09
C LYS A 787 29.31 -3.54 4.63
N VAL A 788 28.68 -4.67 4.34
CA VAL A 788 28.61 -5.25 3.00
C VAL A 788 27.75 -4.36 2.10
N ALA A 789 28.15 -4.17 0.85
CA ALA A 789 27.45 -3.27 -0.05
C ALA A 789 26.05 -3.79 -0.43
N HIS A 790 25.11 -2.87 -0.67
CA HIS A 790 23.83 -3.15 -1.35
C HIS A 790 23.05 -4.32 -0.71
N HIS A 791 22.87 -4.25 0.61
CA HIS A 791 22.18 -5.26 1.43
C HIS A 791 22.64 -6.71 1.21
N GLY A 792 23.90 -6.90 0.77
CA GLY A 792 24.45 -8.21 0.45
C GLY A 792 23.95 -8.80 -0.88
N SER A 793 23.64 -7.96 -1.87
CA SER A 793 23.28 -8.33 -3.24
C SER A 793 24.29 -9.30 -3.87
N PRO A 794 23.93 -10.04 -4.94
CA PRO A 794 24.90 -10.86 -5.69
C PRO A 794 25.97 -10.04 -6.42
N HIS A 795 25.79 -8.71 -6.51
CA HIS A 795 26.66 -7.78 -7.24
C HIS A 795 27.81 -7.29 -6.35
N GLN A 796 28.66 -8.22 -5.90
CA GLN A 796 29.88 -7.89 -5.14
C GLN A 796 31.12 -8.18 -5.97
N HIS A 797 32.13 -7.32 -5.88
CA HIS A 797 33.43 -7.53 -6.52
C HIS A 797 34.28 -8.49 -5.69
N PRO A 798 34.60 -9.72 -6.17
CA PRO A 798 35.32 -10.72 -5.37
C PRO A 798 36.74 -10.29 -4.97
N GLY A 799 37.36 -9.39 -5.73
CA GLY A 799 38.65 -8.81 -5.38
C GLY A 799 38.58 -7.88 -4.17
N LEU A 800 37.45 -7.17 -3.98
CA LEU A 800 37.28 -6.26 -2.84
C LEU A 800 37.13 -7.08 -1.57
N LEU A 801 36.22 -8.06 -1.59
CA LEU A 801 35.95 -8.92 -0.44
C LEU A 801 37.22 -9.67 0.03
N ARG A 802 38.04 -10.16 -0.91
CA ARG A 802 39.33 -10.80 -0.60
C ARG A 802 40.40 -9.84 -0.13
N GLY A 803 40.45 -8.62 -0.68
CA GLY A 803 41.45 -7.61 -0.34
C GLY A 803 41.25 -7.00 1.04
N VAL A 804 39.98 -6.79 1.43
CA VAL A 804 39.60 -6.17 2.71
C VAL A 804 39.89 -7.08 3.92
N ARG A 805 39.80 -8.41 3.74
CA ARG A 805 40.03 -9.44 4.79
C ARG A 805 39.29 -9.12 6.09
N ALA A 806 38.00 -8.78 5.96
CA ALA A 806 37.18 -8.41 7.10
C ALA A 806 37.07 -9.54 8.13
N ARG A 807 37.16 -9.21 9.42
CA ARG A 807 36.91 -10.18 10.50
C ARG A 807 35.42 -10.35 10.76
N LEU A 808 34.68 -9.23 10.74
CA LEU A 808 33.23 -9.18 10.82
C LEU A 808 32.67 -8.58 9.53
N ALA A 809 31.68 -9.24 8.94
CA ALA A 809 30.93 -8.74 7.79
C ALA A 809 29.45 -8.61 8.18
N LEU A 810 28.94 -7.38 8.18
CA LEU A 810 27.60 -7.05 8.64
C LEU A 810 26.72 -6.67 7.43
N ILE A 811 25.53 -7.26 7.38
CA ILE A 811 24.57 -7.06 6.29
C ILE A 811 23.26 -6.51 6.86
N SER A 812 22.91 -5.27 6.51
CA SER A 812 21.56 -4.76 6.77
C SER A 812 20.61 -5.25 5.70
N VAL A 813 19.53 -5.90 6.09
CA VAL A 813 18.50 -6.48 5.22
C VAL A 813 17.23 -6.77 6.04
N GLY A 814 16.06 -6.64 5.43
CA GLY A 814 14.79 -6.91 6.10
C GLY A 814 14.39 -8.38 6.03
N ALA A 815 13.66 -8.89 7.04
CA ALA A 815 13.10 -10.24 7.03
C ALA A 815 12.06 -10.46 5.90
N ASP A 816 11.34 -9.40 5.51
CA ASP A 816 10.34 -9.42 4.43
C ASP A 816 10.92 -9.08 3.04
N ASN A 817 12.23 -9.22 2.87
CA ASN A 817 12.91 -8.84 1.63
C ASN A 817 12.49 -9.69 0.42
N THR A 818 11.92 -9.05 -0.61
CA THR A 818 11.54 -9.71 -1.87
C THR A 818 12.63 -9.74 -2.95
N TYR A 819 13.77 -9.07 -2.73
CA TYR A 819 14.87 -8.97 -3.71
C TYR A 819 15.78 -10.21 -3.77
N GLY A 820 15.56 -11.19 -2.89
CA GLY A 820 16.43 -12.35 -2.76
C GLY A 820 17.81 -12.00 -2.19
N HIS A 821 17.91 -10.89 -1.44
CA HIS A 821 19.11 -10.52 -0.67
C HIS A 821 18.96 -11.00 0.78
N PRO A 822 20.07 -11.30 1.47
CA PRO A 822 21.43 -11.35 0.95
C PRO A 822 21.62 -12.59 0.08
N SER A 823 22.37 -12.45 -1.01
CA SER A 823 22.64 -13.56 -1.91
C SER A 823 23.43 -14.65 -1.19
N PRO A 824 23.03 -15.94 -1.30
CA PRO A 824 23.81 -17.06 -0.79
C PRO A 824 25.26 -17.07 -1.30
N ARG A 825 25.49 -16.60 -2.54
CA ARG A 825 26.82 -16.47 -3.14
C ARG A 825 27.70 -15.47 -2.39
N THR A 826 27.15 -14.31 -2.05
CA THR A 826 27.85 -13.25 -1.31
C THR A 826 28.19 -13.70 0.09
N VAL A 827 27.23 -14.30 0.80
CA VAL A 827 27.45 -14.87 2.15
C VAL A 827 28.52 -15.96 2.12
N GLY A 828 28.46 -16.86 1.13
CA GLY A 828 29.46 -17.91 0.94
C GLY A 828 30.86 -17.36 0.70
N ALA A 829 30.99 -16.32 -0.14
CA ALA A 829 32.28 -15.69 -0.44
C ALA A 829 32.90 -15.00 0.79
N LEU A 830 32.09 -14.33 1.62
CA LEU A 830 32.54 -13.69 2.86
C LEU A 830 33.03 -14.73 3.88
N ARG A 831 32.27 -15.82 4.08
CA ARG A 831 32.65 -16.91 4.98
C ARG A 831 33.91 -17.64 4.51
N ALA A 832 34.03 -17.89 3.20
CA ALA A 832 35.23 -18.48 2.61
C ALA A 832 36.48 -17.58 2.78
N GLY A 833 36.27 -16.26 2.87
CA GLY A 833 37.32 -15.28 3.21
C GLY A 833 37.69 -15.23 4.69
N GLY A 834 37.05 -16.02 5.55
CA GLY A 834 37.31 -16.09 7.00
C GLY A 834 36.50 -15.10 7.85
N ALA A 835 35.55 -14.37 7.26
CA ALA A 835 34.73 -13.40 7.98
C ALA A 835 33.56 -14.10 8.73
N VAL A 836 33.26 -13.64 9.94
CA VAL A 836 31.99 -13.94 10.61
C VAL A 836 30.91 -13.04 10.01
N VAL A 837 29.86 -13.63 9.44
CA VAL A 837 28.78 -12.92 8.78
C VAL A 837 27.57 -12.84 9.70
N LEU A 838 27.10 -11.62 9.98
CA LEU A 838 25.87 -11.34 10.74
C LEU A 838 24.93 -10.48 9.90
N ARG A 839 23.62 -10.65 10.11
CA ARG A 839 22.57 -10.07 9.27
C ARG A 839 21.35 -9.65 10.10
N THR A 840 20.77 -8.50 9.80
CA THR A 840 19.70 -7.92 10.62
C THR A 840 18.38 -8.70 10.53
N ASP A 841 18.09 -9.38 9.41
CA ASP A 841 16.91 -10.23 9.22
C ASP A 841 16.85 -11.43 10.18
N THR A 842 18.00 -11.96 10.61
CA THR A 842 18.05 -13.09 11.57
C THR A 842 18.54 -12.70 12.95
N ASP A 843 19.44 -11.73 13.03
CA ASP A 843 20.16 -11.39 14.26
C ASP A 843 19.63 -10.10 14.92
N GLY A 844 18.71 -9.38 14.25
CA GLY A 844 18.19 -8.08 14.66
C GLY A 844 19.25 -6.99 14.64
N ALA A 845 19.12 -5.98 15.51
CA ALA A 845 20.14 -4.93 15.63
C ALA A 845 21.46 -5.51 16.17
N ILE A 846 22.59 -5.17 15.54
CA ILE A 846 23.92 -5.71 15.87
C ILE A 846 24.81 -4.59 16.39
N ALA A 847 25.35 -4.72 17.60
CA ALA A 847 26.32 -3.77 18.15
C ALA A 847 27.73 -4.39 18.17
N VAL A 848 28.75 -3.59 17.89
CA VAL A 848 30.16 -3.99 17.90
C VAL A 848 30.88 -3.29 19.05
N THR A 849 31.72 -4.03 19.76
CA THR A 849 32.57 -3.56 20.85
C THR A 849 33.95 -4.22 20.80
N GLY A 850 34.92 -3.63 21.50
CA GLY A 850 36.30 -4.11 21.57
C GLY A 850 37.12 -3.81 20.31
N ALA A 851 38.40 -4.15 20.36
CA ALA A 851 39.36 -3.99 19.27
C ALA A 851 40.35 -5.16 19.27
N GLY A 852 41.04 -5.38 18.16
CA GLY A 852 42.02 -6.47 18.07
C GLY A 852 41.41 -7.81 18.48
N ARG A 853 42.08 -8.58 19.34
CA ARG A 853 41.61 -9.91 19.75
C ARG A 853 40.28 -9.91 20.50
N ASP A 854 39.89 -8.78 21.11
CA ASP A 854 38.67 -8.64 21.89
C ASP A 854 37.47 -8.11 21.09
N LEU A 855 37.61 -7.95 19.77
CA LEU A 855 36.53 -7.54 18.89
C LEU A 855 35.34 -8.52 18.96
N ARG A 856 34.16 -8.01 19.31
CA ARG A 856 32.91 -8.79 19.42
C ARG A 856 31.77 -8.05 18.72
N ALA A 857 30.93 -8.82 18.04
CA ALA A 857 29.61 -8.37 17.62
C ALA A 857 28.56 -9.05 18.51
N VAL A 858 27.67 -8.23 19.09
CA VAL A 858 26.61 -8.64 19.99
C VAL A 858 25.27 -8.35 19.30
N PRO A 859 24.60 -9.39 18.79
CA PRO A 859 23.25 -9.24 18.26
C PRO A 859 22.27 -9.03 19.42
N ARG A 860 21.26 -8.19 19.20
CA ARG A 860 20.13 -8.02 20.12
C ARG A 860 19.19 -9.23 20.09
N GLY A 861 19.15 -9.94 18.96
CA GLY A 861 18.10 -10.90 18.61
C GLY A 861 17.07 -10.24 17.67
N PRO A 862 16.39 -11.02 16.82
CA PRO A 862 15.46 -10.49 15.83
C PRO A 862 14.33 -9.74 16.53
N ASP A 863 14.04 -8.52 16.05
CA ASP A 863 12.84 -7.83 16.45
C ASP A 863 11.61 -8.60 15.89
N PRO A 864 10.44 -8.52 16.55
CA PRO A 864 9.17 -8.98 16.00
C PRO A 864 9.06 -8.66 14.50
N PRO A 865 8.65 -9.59 13.60
CA PRO A 865 8.33 -9.24 12.23
C PRO A 865 7.18 -8.22 12.23
N GLN A 866 7.53 -6.93 12.20
CA GLN A 866 6.60 -5.84 12.03
C GLN A 866 6.43 -5.68 10.52
N ARG A 867 5.34 -6.21 9.98
CA ARG A 867 4.85 -5.78 8.67
C ARG A 867 4.47 -4.32 8.78
N THR A 868 5.39 -3.43 8.43
CA THR A 868 5.18 -1.99 8.52
C THR A 868 4.16 -1.57 7.46
N GLY A 869 2.92 -1.42 7.90
CA GLY A 869 2.07 -0.38 7.34
C GLY A 869 2.54 0.94 7.93
N ARG A 870 3.07 1.84 7.09
CA ARG A 870 3.13 3.30 7.28
C ARG A 870 4.06 3.92 6.25
N ASP A 871 3.45 4.44 5.19
CA ASP A 871 4.12 5.26 4.16
C ASP A 871 3.23 6.48 3.89
N MET A 872 3.26 7.48 4.79
CA MET A 872 2.52 8.75 4.62
C MET A 872 3.28 9.93 5.23
N ALA A 873 4.22 10.48 4.48
CA ALA A 873 4.51 11.90 4.59
C ALA A 873 4.88 12.49 3.21
N CYS A 874 4.19 13.60 2.92
CA CYS A 874 4.36 14.56 1.82
C CYS A 874 3.71 14.26 0.45
N ARG A 875 2.46 14.74 0.29
CA ARG A 875 2.06 15.40 -0.97
C ARG A 875 1.47 16.77 -0.68
N HIS A 876 2.05 17.78 -1.32
CA HIS A 876 1.48 19.12 -1.46
C HIS A 876 1.40 19.37 -2.97
N PRO A 877 0.21 19.61 -3.55
CA PRO A 877 0.00 19.68 -5.01
C PRO A 877 0.62 20.92 -5.70
N ALA A 878 1.21 21.85 -4.96
CA ALA A 878 1.68 23.14 -5.50
C ALA A 878 3.01 23.12 -6.29
N ARG A 879 3.82 22.05 -6.21
CA ARG A 879 5.20 22.06 -6.77
C ARG A 879 5.35 21.61 -8.22
N HIS A 880 4.45 20.77 -8.74
CA HIS A 880 4.52 20.32 -10.13
C HIS A 880 4.21 21.47 -11.10
N THR A 881 3.16 22.24 -10.76
CA THR A 881 2.72 23.41 -11.52
C THR A 881 3.82 24.45 -11.69
N PHE A 882 4.66 24.68 -10.67
CA PHE A 882 5.71 25.71 -10.73
C PHE A 882 6.82 25.41 -11.76
N LEU A 883 7.22 24.15 -11.93
CA LEU A 883 8.27 23.76 -12.89
C LEU A 883 7.77 23.84 -14.33
N MET A 884 6.53 23.42 -14.58
CA MET A 884 5.92 23.50 -15.92
C MET A 884 5.61 24.94 -16.31
N ASP A 885 5.20 25.78 -15.36
CA ASP A 885 5.07 27.21 -15.59
C ASP A 885 6.44 27.86 -15.87
N ALA A 886 7.53 27.34 -15.29
CA ALA A 886 8.89 27.76 -15.62
C ALA A 886 9.31 27.32 -17.03
N TYR A 887 8.87 26.15 -17.50
CA TYR A 887 9.04 25.72 -18.89
C TYR A 887 8.32 26.66 -19.86
N LEU A 888 7.04 26.97 -19.62
CA LEU A 888 6.29 27.94 -20.42
C LEU A 888 7.01 29.30 -20.49
N ARG A 889 7.54 29.78 -19.36
CA ARG A 889 8.38 31.00 -19.33
C ARG A 889 9.66 30.84 -20.14
N ARG A 890 10.34 29.68 -20.08
CA ARG A 890 11.58 29.40 -20.83
C ARG A 890 11.37 29.45 -22.35
N ILE A 891 10.21 29.00 -22.83
CA ILE A 891 9.86 29.05 -24.25
C ILE A 891 9.08 30.32 -24.65
N GLY A 892 8.79 31.21 -23.68
CA GLY A 892 8.03 32.44 -23.92
C GLY A 892 6.58 32.20 -24.30
N ALA A 893 6.00 31.05 -23.93
CA ALA A 893 4.60 30.72 -24.15
C ALA A 893 3.74 31.03 -22.92
N SER A 894 2.49 31.41 -23.16
CA SER A 894 1.49 31.50 -22.08
C SER A 894 0.83 30.15 -21.85
N ARG A 895 0.35 29.89 -20.63
CA ARG A 895 -0.42 28.66 -20.38
C ARG A 895 -1.71 28.70 -21.21
N PRO A 896 -1.93 27.75 -22.14
CA PRO A 896 -3.11 27.77 -22.98
C PRO A 896 -4.38 27.51 -22.17
N ARG A 897 -5.50 28.12 -22.58
CA ARG A 897 -6.80 27.93 -21.88
C ARG A 897 -7.38 26.55 -22.13
N ARG A 898 -6.99 25.89 -23.23
CA ARG A 898 -7.37 24.53 -23.63
C ARG A 898 -6.22 23.88 -24.39
N ALA A 899 -6.16 22.55 -24.34
CA ALA A 899 -5.19 21.74 -25.09
C ALA A 899 -5.71 21.45 -26.51
N ASP A 900 -5.79 22.48 -27.35
CA ASP A 900 -6.24 22.42 -28.74
C ASP A 900 -5.07 22.44 -29.75
N ALA A 901 -5.38 22.24 -31.03
CA ALA A 901 -4.37 22.20 -32.09
C ALA A 901 -3.60 23.52 -32.22
N ASP A 902 -4.26 24.67 -32.03
CA ASP A 902 -3.62 25.99 -32.08
C ASP A 902 -2.60 26.16 -30.95
N ALA A 903 -2.95 25.75 -29.74
CA ALA A 903 -2.00 25.73 -28.62
C ALA A 903 -0.82 24.80 -28.89
N LEU A 904 -1.04 23.61 -29.47
CA LEU A 904 0.05 22.70 -29.82
C LEU A 904 0.99 23.30 -30.88
N ARG A 905 0.42 23.94 -31.92
CA ARG A 905 1.18 24.68 -32.95
C ARG A 905 2.03 25.78 -32.35
N GLU A 906 1.47 26.59 -31.45
CA GLU A 906 2.21 27.65 -30.77
C GLU A 906 3.34 27.06 -29.91
N LEU A 907 3.05 26.06 -29.08
CA LEU A 907 4.02 25.48 -28.16
C LEU A 907 5.22 24.85 -28.90
N GLN A 908 4.99 24.13 -30.00
CA GLN A 908 6.05 23.53 -30.80
C GLN A 908 6.95 24.61 -31.43
N LEU A 909 6.34 25.62 -32.07
CA LEU A 909 7.09 26.71 -32.70
C LEU A 909 7.94 27.47 -31.66
N ARG A 910 7.34 27.80 -30.51
CA ARG A 910 8.02 28.50 -29.42
C ARG A 910 9.19 27.69 -28.87
N HIS A 911 9.03 26.37 -28.74
CA HIS A 911 10.10 25.49 -28.31
C HIS A 911 11.26 25.52 -29.30
N LEU A 912 11.00 25.28 -30.60
CA LEU A 912 12.00 25.29 -31.67
C LEU A 912 12.79 26.61 -31.75
N GLN A 913 12.13 27.74 -31.46
CA GLN A 913 12.74 29.07 -31.50
C GLN A 913 13.62 29.40 -30.28
N THR A 914 13.39 28.73 -29.15
CA THR A 914 13.98 29.13 -27.86
C THR A 914 14.92 28.10 -27.27
N VAL A 915 14.72 26.81 -27.55
CA VAL A 915 15.51 25.69 -27.05
C VAL A 915 16.32 25.12 -28.22
N PRO A 916 17.66 25.16 -28.17
CA PRO A 916 18.47 24.67 -29.28
C PRO A 916 18.47 23.13 -29.35
N PHE A 917 18.50 22.60 -30.57
CA PHE A 917 18.92 21.23 -30.83
C PHE A 917 20.44 21.14 -30.75
N GLU A 918 20.96 20.35 -29.82
CA GLU A 918 22.40 20.30 -29.57
C GLU A 918 22.87 18.95 -29.04
N ASN A 919 24.12 18.61 -29.33
CA ASN A 919 24.77 17.38 -28.85
C ASN A 919 26.00 17.66 -27.97
N LEU A 920 26.11 18.86 -27.40
CA LEU A 920 27.26 19.32 -26.64
C LEU A 920 27.53 18.45 -25.42
N SER A 921 26.47 17.89 -24.82
CA SER A 921 26.58 16.98 -23.67
C SER A 921 27.50 15.78 -23.98
N ILE A 922 27.45 15.27 -25.22
CA ILE A 922 28.33 14.18 -25.69
C ILE A 922 29.79 14.65 -25.70
N HIS A 923 30.04 15.84 -26.26
CA HIS A 923 31.39 16.41 -26.43
C HIS A 923 31.96 17.04 -25.15
N LEU A 924 31.11 17.33 -24.17
CA LEU A 924 31.47 17.77 -22.84
C LEU A 924 31.59 16.59 -21.86
N GLY A 925 31.34 15.35 -22.30
CA GLY A 925 31.38 14.16 -21.44
C GLY A 925 30.34 14.18 -20.33
N GLU A 926 29.25 14.93 -20.53
CA GLU A 926 28.10 14.97 -19.63
C GLU A 926 27.22 13.73 -19.85
N ASP A 927 26.57 13.24 -18.80
CA ASP A 927 25.63 12.13 -18.91
C ASP A 927 24.28 12.59 -19.48
N ILE A 928 23.66 11.71 -20.26
CA ILE A 928 22.34 11.92 -20.85
C ILE A 928 21.37 10.99 -20.12
N VAL A 929 20.59 11.56 -19.20
CA VAL A 929 19.65 10.83 -18.34
C VAL A 929 18.23 11.03 -18.88
N LEU A 930 17.60 9.93 -19.30
CA LEU A 930 16.25 9.94 -19.86
C LEU A 930 15.16 9.85 -18.77
N GLU A 931 15.19 10.77 -17.80
CA GLU A 931 14.14 10.93 -16.78
C GLU A 931 13.42 12.27 -16.96
N GLU A 932 12.08 12.25 -16.97
CA GLU A 932 11.22 13.39 -17.29
C GLU A 932 11.59 14.69 -16.56
N LYS A 933 11.86 14.60 -15.25
CA LYS A 933 12.20 15.78 -14.43
C LYS A 933 13.58 16.33 -14.74
N THR A 934 14.56 15.45 -14.99
CA THR A 934 15.92 15.83 -15.34
C THR A 934 15.97 16.51 -16.70
N LEU A 935 15.23 15.98 -17.68
CA LEU A 935 15.10 16.58 -19.00
C LEU A 935 14.48 17.99 -18.93
N VAL A 936 13.42 18.15 -18.13
CA VAL A 936 12.78 19.46 -17.94
C VAL A 936 13.72 20.43 -17.22
N ALA A 937 14.40 20.01 -16.15
CA ALA A 937 15.34 20.85 -15.43
C ALA A 937 16.52 21.29 -16.33
N LYS A 938 17.01 20.42 -17.21
CA LYS A 938 18.06 20.75 -18.19
C LYS A 938 17.63 21.89 -19.12
N ILE A 939 16.41 21.83 -19.64
CA ILE A 939 15.88 22.85 -20.55
C ILE A 939 15.56 24.16 -19.82
N VAL A 940 15.00 24.08 -18.62
CA VAL A 940 14.45 25.22 -17.89
C VAL A 940 15.46 25.89 -16.98
N GLU A 941 16.10 25.11 -16.09
CA GLU A 941 17.01 25.63 -15.07
C GLU A 941 18.41 25.83 -15.62
N ALA A 942 18.97 24.81 -16.31
CA ALA A 942 20.28 24.93 -16.94
C ALA A 942 20.25 25.72 -18.26
N ARG A 943 19.05 26.04 -18.76
CA ARG A 943 18.80 26.73 -20.04
C ARG A 943 19.50 26.08 -21.24
N ARG A 944 19.79 24.78 -21.15
CA ARG A 944 20.46 23.96 -22.18
C ARG A 944 19.44 23.46 -23.22
N GLY A 945 19.96 22.83 -24.25
CA GLY A 945 19.19 22.09 -25.24
C GLY A 945 19.37 20.59 -25.09
N GLY A 946 19.24 19.87 -26.20
CA GLY A 946 19.55 18.46 -26.32
C GLY A 946 19.24 17.94 -27.72
N PHE A 947 19.39 16.65 -27.93
CA PHE A 947 18.92 15.96 -29.14
C PHE A 947 17.54 15.32 -28.94
N CYS A 948 17.09 14.50 -29.89
CA CYS A 948 15.69 14.06 -30.01
C CYS A 948 15.05 13.52 -28.72
N TYR A 949 15.74 12.64 -27.99
CA TYR A 949 15.21 12.03 -26.76
C TYR A 949 14.98 13.04 -25.64
N GLU A 950 15.86 14.02 -25.53
CA GLU A 950 15.83 15.01 -24.45
C GLU A 950 14.77 16.07 -24.73
N LEU A 951 14.74 16.58 -25.97
CA LEU A 951 13.80 17.62 -26.39
C LEU A 951 12.37 17.08 -26.43
N ASN A 952 12.13 15.99 -27.16
CA ASN A 952 10.78 15.42 -27.24
C ASN A 952 10.35 14.77 -25.91
N GLY A 953 11.28 14.23 -25.11
CA GLY A 953 10.97 13.72 -23.77
C GLY A 953 10.50 14.83 -22.81
N ALA A 954 11.20 15.97 -22.79
CA ALA A 954 10.80 17.13 -21.98
C ALA A 954 9.52 17.80 -22.51
N PHE A 955 9.38 17.89 -23.84
CA PHE A 955 8.19 18.48 -24.46
C PHE A 955 6.95 17.62 -24.22
N ALA A 956 7.08 16.29 -24.23
CA ALA A 956 6.01 15.38 -23.82
C ALA A 956 5.56 15.62 -22.36
N ALA A 957 6.50 15.90 -21.46
CA ALA A 957 6.19 16.24 -20.06
C ALA A 957 5.34 17.51 -19.97
N LEU A 958 5.76 18.57 -20.69
CA LEU A 958 5.03 19.84 -20.75
C LEU A 958 3.62 19.64 -21.31
N LEU A 959 3.49 18.96 -22.45
CA LEU A 959 2.21 18.73 -23.10
C LEU A 959 1.26 17.92 -22.21
N ARG A 960 1.75 16.90 -21.49
CA ARG A 960 0.96 16.14 -20.53
C ARG A 960 0.48 16.99 -19.35
N ASP A 961 1.28 17.93 -18.85
CA ASP A 961 0.86 18.86 -17.77
C ASP A 961 -0.19 19.89 -18.26
N LEU A 962 -0.16 20.20 -19.55
CA LEU A 962 -1.14 21.09 -20.19
C LEU A 962 -2.44 20.39 -20.61
N GLY A 963 -2.51 19.06 -20.46
CA GLY A 963 -3.70 18.25 -20.71
C GLY A 963 -3.83 17.70 -22.13
N PHE A 964 -2.72 17.61 -22.87
CA PHE A 964 -2.67 16.86 -24.13
C PHE A 964 -2.46 15.36 -23.86
N GLY A 965 -3.09 14.49 -24.65
CA GLY A 965 -2.74 13.07 -24.68
C GLY A 965 -1.45 12.88 -25.48
N VAL A 966 -0.39 12.31 -24.90
CA VAL A 966 0.91 12.20 -25.58
C VAL A 966 1.48 10.79 -25.51
N SER A 967 1.63 10.16 -26.68
CA SER A 967 2.33 8.90 -26.87
C SER A 967 3.71 9.14 -27.50
N LEU A 968 4.75 8.49 -26.97
CA LEU A 968 6.08 8.54 -27.57
C LEU A 968 6.16 7.45 -28.64
N LEU A 969 6.65 7.81 -29.82
CA LEU A 969 6.82 6.89 -30.95
C LEU A 969 8.30 6.81 -31.31
N GLN A 970 8.74 5.63 -31.76
CA GLN A 970 10.10 5.43 -32.24
C GLN A 970 10.17 5.59 -33.76
N GLY A 971 11.17 6.32 -34.21
CA GLY A 971 11.51 6.54 -35.60
C GLY A 971 12.87 5.94 -35.96
N ARG A 972 13.04 5.56 -37.22
CA ARG A 972 14.31 5.14 -37.83
C ARG A 972 14.64 6.12 -38.93
N VAL A 973 15.74 6.87 -38.82
CA VAL A 973 16.09 7.93 -39.76
C VAL A 973 16.63 7.31 -41.05
N PHE A 974 16.27 7.86 -42.21
CA PHE A 974 16.86 7.45 -43.48
C PHE A 974 18.24 8.08 -43.64
N GLY A 975 19.28 7.25 -43.75
CA GLY A 975 20.63 7.67 -44.08
C GLY A 975 20.88 7.70 -45.60
N ASP A 976 22.12 8.04 -45.97
CA ASP A 976 22.55 8.06 -47.37
C ASP A 976 22.33 6.70 -48.04
N GLY A 977 21.75 6.70 -49.25
CA GLY A 977 21.39 5.49 -49.99
C GLY A 977 20.08 4.82 -49.55
N GLY A 978 19.27 5.47 -48.69
CA GLY A 978 17.93 5.00 -48.31
C GLY A 978 17.92 3.91 -47.24
N ARG A 979 19.06 3.69 -46.56
CA ARG A 979 19.16 2.71 -45.46
C ARG A 979 18.57 3.29 -44.18
N LEU A 980 17.69 2.53 -43.52
CA LEU A 980 17.17 2.89 -42.21
C LEU A 980 18.24 2.79 -41.12
N GLY A 981 18.26 3.78 -40.23
CA GLY A 981 19.07 3.79 -39.01
C GLY A 981 18.70 2.68 -38.03
N ILE A 982 19.30 2.70 -36.84
CA ILE A 982 19.08 1.67 -35.83
C ILE A 982 17.62 1.65 -35.34
N PRO A 983 17.13 0.60 -34.68
CA PRO A 983 15.90 0.72 -33.89
C PRO A 983 16.06 1.81 -32.81
N TYR A 984 15.00 2.57 -32.54
CA TYR A 984 14.99 3.68 -31.58
C TYR A 984 15.92 4.86 -31.92
N ASP A 985 16.30 5.03 -33.18
CA ASP A 985 17.19 6.10 -33.71
C ASP A 985 16.62 7.51 -33.53
N HIS A 986 15.30 7.65 -33.52
CA HIS A 986 14.62 8.92 -33.30
C HIS A 986 13.40 8.75 -32.40
N LEU A 987 13.05 9.82 -31.66
CA LEU A 987 11.86 9.89 -30.83
C LEU A 987 10.96 10.99 -31.36
N ALA A 988 9.70 10.67 -31.66
CA ALA A 988 8.68 11.64 -32.05
C ALA A 988 7.42 11.49 -31.17
N LEU A 989 6.52 12.47 -31.19
CA LEU A 989 5.34 12.50 -30.33
C LEU A 989 4.06 12.40 -31.14
N LEU A 990 3.19 11.46 -30.77
CA LEU A 990 1.80 11.43 -31.20
C LEU A 990 0.95 12.14 -30.16
N VAL A 991 0.29 13.22 -30.55
CA VAL A 991 -0.43 14.13 -29.67
C VAL A 991 -1.91 14.15 -30.00
N GLU A 992 -2.72 13.80 -29.02
CA GLU A 992 -4.18 13.91 -29.04
C GLU A 992 -4.60 15.21 -28.34
N THR A 993 -5.40 16.02 -29.03
CA THR A 993 -5.92 17.28 -28.51
C THR A 993 -7.26 17.06 -27.79
N ALA A 994 -7.56 17.88 -26.79
CA ALA A 994 -8.76 17.73 -25.96
C ALA A 994 -10.07 17.99 -26.72
N ASP A 995 -10.01 18.72 -27.84
CA ASP A 995 -11.12 18.98 -28.77
C ASP A 995 -11.28 17.88 -29.84
N SER A 996 -10.45 16.82 -29.79
CA SER A 996 -10.47 15.69 -30.74
C SER A 996 -10.25 16.11 -32.21
N THR A 997 -9.54 17.21 -32.45
CA THR A 997 -9.14 17.66 -33.80
C THR A 997 -7.87 16.98 -34.31
N GLY A 998 -7.21 16.16 -33.47
CA GLY A 998 -6.06 15.30 -33.80
C GLY A 998 -6.37 13.80 -33.66
N PRO A 999 -5.46 12.95 -34.15
CA PRO A 999 -4.07 12.96 -33.69
C PRO A 999 -3.10 13.78 -34.56
N TRP A 1000 -2.10 14.37 -33.92
CA TRP A 1000 -1.04 15.17 -34.53
C TRP A 1000 0.34 14.55 -34.26
N LEU A 1001 1.24 14.59 -35.25
CA LEU A 1001 2.66 14.29 -35.09
C LEU A 1001 3.39 15.56 -34.71
N ALA A 1002 3.88 15.64 -33.47
CA ALA A 1002 4.69 16.74 -32.97
C ALA A 1002 6.15 16.29 -32.82
N ASP A 1003 7.07 17.16 -33.21
CA ASP A 1003 8.51 16.89 -33.13
C ASP A 1003 9.30 18.18 -32.96
N VAL A 1004 9.91 18.34 -31.79
CA VAL A 1004 10.83 19.44 -31.46
C VAL A 1004 12.30 19.00 -31.45
N GLY A 1005 12.57 17.74 -31.80
CA GLY A 1005 13.82 17.04 -31.50
C GLY A 1005 14.59 16.52 -32.71
N PHE A 1006 14.08 16.66 -33.94
CA PHE A 1006 14.78 16.17 -35.14
C PHE A 1006 15.89 17.11 -35.66
N GLY A 1007 15.91 18.37 -35.21
CA GLY A 1007 16.84 19.40 -35.71
C GLY A 1007 16.19 20.29 -36.78
N ASP A 1008 16.49 20.06 -38.06
CA ASP A 1008 15.86 20.76 -39.19
C ASP A 1008 14.65 20.00 -39.74
N HIS A 1009 13.45 20.36 -39.28
CA HIS A 1009 12.20 19.65 -39.56
C HIS A 1009 10.99 20.60 -39.54
N CYS A 1010 9.77 20.05 -39.56
CA CYS A 1010 8.53 20.84 -39.56
C CYS A 1010 8.44 21.82 -38.39
N HIS A 1011 7.97 23.03 -38.66
CA HIS A 1011 7.76 24.05 -37.64
C HIS A 1011 6.45 23.80 -36.87
N TYR A 1012 5.46 23.23 -37.55
CA TYR A 1012 4.16 22.92 -36.99
C TYR A 1012 3.92 21.40 -36.89
N PRO A 1013 3.10 20.96 -35.92
CA PRO A 1013 2.61 19.58 -35.87
C PRO A 1013 1.92 19.18 -37.18
N LEU A 1014 2.20 17.98 -37.65
CA LEU A 1014 1.59 17.41 -38.85
C LEU A 1014 0.32 16.63 -38.46
N ALA A 1015 -0.75 16.74 -39.23
CA ALA A 1015 -1.93 15.91 -39.04
C ALA A 1015 -1.56 14.44 -39.29
N PHE A 1016 -1.66 13.61 -38.26
CA PHE A 1016 -1.09 12.26 -38.27
C PHE A 1016 -1.83 11.30 -39.19
N ASP A 1017 -3.14 11.50 -39.36
CA ASP A 1017 -4.00 10.66 -40.20
C ASP A 1017 -4.15 11.20 -41.63
N GLU A 1018 -3.70 12.44 -41.89
CA GLU A 1018 -3.68 13.00 -43.24
C GLU A 1018 -2.54 12.35 -44.04
N ARG A 1019 -2.83 11.99 -45.30
CA ARG A 1019 -1.88 11.34 -46.21
C ARG A 1019 -1.54 12.22 -47.43
N GLY A 1020 -2.29 13.30 -47.64
CA GLY A 1020 -1.98 14.35 -48.60
C GLY A 1020 -0.82 15.25 -48.18
N ASP A 1021 -0.54 16.23 -49.02
CA ASP A 1021 0.49 17.24 -48.78
C ASP A 1021 0.09 18.21 -47.67
N GLN A 1022 1.02 18.46 -46.74
CA GLN A 1022 0.87 19.36 -45.62
C GLN A 1022 1.92 20.47 -45.72
N GLU A 1023 1.45 21.70 -45.94
CA GLU A 1023 2.30 22.88 -46.10
C GLU A 1023 2.87 23.35 -44.75
N ASP A 1024 4.19 23.48 -44.68
CA ASP A 1024 4.93 24.01 -43.53
C ASP A 1024 6.00 25.00 -44.02
N PRO A 1025 6.38 26.04 -43.25
CA PRO A 1025 7.45 26.95 -43.65
C PRO A 1025 8.80 26.27 -43.89
N ALA A 1026 9.03 25.06 -43.36
CA ALA A 1026 10.21 24.27 -43.63
C ALA A 1026 10.14 23.46 -44.95
N GLY A 1027 8.98 23.36 -45.60
CA GLY A 1027 8.76 22.60 -46.84
C GLY A 1027 7.43 21.84 -46.82
N THR A 1028 7.13 21.11 -47.89
CA THR A 1028 5.89 20.32 -47.98
C THR A 1028 6.12 18.93 -47.39
N PHE A 1029 5.33 18.57 -46.37
CA PHE A 1029 5.43 17.28 -45.69
C PHE A 1029 4.32 16.31 -46.13
N ARG A 1030 4.65 15.01 -46.17
CA ARG A 1030 3.68 13.95 -46.46
C ARG A 1030 3.95 12.72 -45.59
N ILE A 1031 2.90 12.15 -45.00
CA ILE A 1031 2.96 10.89 -44.26
C ILE A 1031 2.47 9.77 -45.18
N VAL A 1032 3.29 8.76 -45.43
CA VAL A 1032 3.02 7.68 -46.39
C VAL A 1032 3.01 6.34 -45.65
N GLU A 1033 2.02 5.49 -45.94
CA GLU A 1033 1.93 4.17 -45.32
C GLU A 1033 2.76 3.14 -46.08
N VAL A 1034 3.53 2.34 -45.33
CA VAL A 1034 4.40 1.29 -45.88
C VAL A 1034 3.62 -0.03 -45.86
N SER A 1035 3.08 -0.40 -47.02
CA SER A 1035 2.08 -1.47 -47.21
C SER A 1035 2.43 -2.85 -46.66
N GLU A 1036 3.71 -3.18 -46.46
CA GLU A 1036 4.14 -4.50 -45.96
C GLU A 1036 4.32 -4.57 -44.42
N SER A 1037 4.45 -3.43 -43.74
CA SER A 1037 4.84 -3.39 -42.30
C SER A 1037 3.84 -2.66 -41.40
N GLY A 1038 2.97 -1.81 -41.96
CA GLY A 1038 2.08 -0.95 -41.19
C GLY A 1038 2.77 0.26 -40.54
N ASP A 1039 4.07 0.44 -40.79
CA ASP A 1039 4.84 1.63 -40.41
C ASP A 1039 4.54 2.81 -41.35
N LEU A 1040 4.89 4.02 -40.94
CA LEU A 1040 4.66 5.26 -41.69
C LEU A 1040 5.97 5.95 -42.03
N ASP A 1041 6.19 6.31 -43.30
CA ASP A 1041 7.32 7.14 -43.71
C ASP A 1041 6.91 8.61 -43.73
N VAL A 1042 7.70 9.48 -43.09
CA VAL A 1042 7.53 10.93 -43.14
C VAL A 1042 8.45 11.49 -44.21
N HIS A 1043 7.89 12.15 -45.23
CA HIS A 1043 8.61 12.77 -46.32
C HIS A 1043 8.59 14.29 -46.20
N ARG A 1044 9.66 14.94 -46.65
CA ARG A 1044 9.78 16.40 -46.84
C ARG A 1044 10.22 16.65 -48.28
N ASP A 1045 9.46 17.43 -49.03
CA ASP A 1045 9.69 17.75 -50.45
C ASP A 1045 9.95 16.49 -51.30
N GLY A 1046 9.18 15.43 -51.04
CA GLY A 1046 9.28 14.13 -51.70
C GLY A 1046 10.39 13.20 -51.17
N LYS A 1047 11.32 13.68 -50.33
CA LYS A 1047 12.43 12.88 -49.78
C LYS A 1047 12.07 12.27 -48.41
N PRO A 1048 12.27 10.96 -48.19
CA PRO A 1048 11.98 10.32 -46.90
C PRO A 1048 12.94 10.82 -45.81
N GLN A 1049 12.40 11.12 -44.63
CA GLN A 1049 13.14 11.64 -43.47
C GLN A 1049 13.36 10.54 -42.43
N PHE A 1050 12.26 9.95 -41.94
CA PHE A 1050 12.31 8.81 -41.03
C PHE A 1050 11.07 7.93 -41.18
N ARG A 1051 11.24 6.65 -40.81
CA ARG A 1051 10.17 5.65 -40.69
C ARG A 1051 9.69 5.55 -39.25
N LEU A 1052 8.41 5.68 -39.03
CA LEU A 1052 7.76 5.70 -37.73
C LEU A 1052 7.02 4.38 -37.45
N ASP A 1053 7.28 3.79 -36.28
CA ASP A 1053 6.48 2.69 -35.73
C ASP A 1053 5.35 3.27 -34.89
N ARG A 1054 4.12 2.82 -35.17
CA ARG A 1054 2.89 3.34 -34.58
C ARG A 1054 2.66 2.86 -33.14
N ARG A 1055 3.46 1.92 -32.64
CA ARG A 1055 3.30 1.38 -31.29
C ARG A 1055 3.83 2.37 -30.25
N PRO A 1056 3.01 2.74 -29.24
CA PRO A 1056 3.48 3.57 -28.14
C PRO A 1056 4.69 2.97 -27.42
N ARG A 1057 5.61 3.85 -27.03
CA ARG A 1057 6.83 3.54 -26.28
C ARG A 1057 6.86 4.29 -24.96
N VAL A 1058 7.68 3.81 -24.05
CA VAL A 1058 8.06 4.56 -22.84
C VAL A 1058 9.44 5.16 -23.02
N LEU A 1059 9.73 6.25 -22.32
CA LEU A 1059 11.00 6.97 -22.47
C LEU A 1059 12.23 6.08 -22.21
N ASP A 1060 12.11 5.11 -21.31
CA ASP A 1060 13.16 4.12 -21.01
C ASP A 1060 13.53 3.21 -22.19
N ASP A 1061 12.60 2.96 -23.13
CA ASP A 1061 12.88 2.15 -24.32
C ASP A 1061 13.98 2.77 -25.19
N PHE A 1062 14.13 4.10 -25.12
CA PHE A 1062 15.08 4.87 -25.91
C PHE A 1062 16.48 4.94 -25.29
N ARG A 1063 16.70 4.38 -24.08
CA ARG A 1063 18.03 4.37 -23.44
C ARG A 1063 19.09 3.72 -24.32
N ALA A 1064 18.72 2.64 -25.02
CA ALA A 1064 19.62 1.95 -25.94
C ALA A 1064 19.99 2.81 -27.16
N GLY A 1065 19.02 3.52 -27.74
CA GLY A 1065 19.25 4.46 -28.85
C GLY A 1065 20.13 5.64 -28.43
N ALA A 1066 19.79 6.28 -27.31
CA ALA A 1066 20.58 7.38 -26.75
C ALA A 1066 22.03 6.97 -26.41
N TRP A 1067 22.21 5.76 -25.85
CA TRP A 1067 23.54 5.20 -25.61
C TRP A 1067 24.31 4.98 -26.92
N TRP A 1068 23.68 4.43 -27.96
CA TRP A 1068 24.31 4.25 -29.27
C TRP A 1068 24.70 5.59 -29.90
N HIS A 1069 23.82 6.58 -29.91
CA HIS A 1069 24.14 7.90 -30.45
C HIS A 1069 25.24 8.62 -29.67
N ARG A 1070 25.35 8.35 -28.37
CA ARG A 1070 26.41 8.92 -27.53
C ARG A 1070 27.77 8.23 -27.73
N THR A 1071 27.79 6.93 -27.94
CA THR A 1071 29.01 6.12 -27.77
C THR A 1071 29.52 5.46 -29.03
N SER A 1072 28.63 5.21 -30.00
CA SER A 1072 29.00 4.46 -31.20
C SER A 1072 29.84 5.31 -32.15
N PRO A 1073 31.00 4.81 -32.63
CA PRO A 1073 31.76 5.47 -33.67
C PRO A 1073 30.99 5.55 -34.98
N ASP A 1074 29.97 4.69 -35.18
CA ASP A 1074 29.10 4.69 -36.36
C ASP A 1074 28.02 5.78 -36.34
N SER A 1075 27.79 6.39 -35.18
CA SER A 1075 26.88 7.52 -35.04
C SER A 1075 27.57 8.81 -35.48
N HIS A 1076 26.81 9.74 -36.07
CA HIS A 1076 27.35 11.05 -36.45
C HIS A 1076 27.50 12.00 -35.25
N PHE A 1077 26.71 11.81 -34.18
CA PHE A 1077 26.70 12.71 -33.03
C PHE A 1077 28.04 12.80 -32.27
N PRO A 1078 28.84 11.72 -32.10
CA PRO A 1078 30.16 11.82 -31.49
C PRO A 1078 31.24 12.36 -32.44
N ARG A 1079 30.98 12.38 -33.76
CA ARG A 1079 31.94 12.82 -34.79
C ARG A 1079 31.92 14.32 -35.05
N SER A 1080 30.77 14.96 -34.89
CA SER A 1080 30.60 16.40 -35.14
C SER A 1080 29.88 17.09 -33.98
N VAL A 1081 30.38 18.26 -33.59
CA VAL A 1081 29.72 19.13 -32.61
C VAL A 1081 28.70 19.99 -33.35
N VAL A 1082 27.42 19.91 -32.97
CA VAL A 1082 26.34 20.65 -33.62
C VAL A 1082 25.45 21.30 -32.57
N CYS A 1083 25.11 22.57 -32.79
CA CYS A 1083 24.08 23.30 -32.07
C CYS A 1083 23.29 24.13 -33.06
N SER A 1084 21.98 23.88 -33.15
CA SER A 1084 21.08 24.50 -34.12
C SER A 1084 19.85 25.06 -33.43
N ARG A 1085 19.35 26.20 -33.89
CA ARG A 1085 18.13 26.82 -33.37
C ARG A 1085 17.39 27.53 -34.49
N LEU A 1086 16.07 27.42 -34.47
CA LEU A 1086 15.22 28.17 -35.38
C LEU A 1086 15.16 29.63 -34.93
N ASN A 1087 15.21 30.58 -35.86
CA ASN A 1087 14.91 31.99 -35.58
C ASN A 1087 13.79 32.47 -36.51
N PRO A 1088 13.15 33.62 -36.24
CA PRO A 1088 12.06 34.14 -37.08
C PRO A 1088 12.48 34.36 -38.55
N GLU A 1089 13.76 34.63 -38.81
CA GLU A 1089 14.30 34.90 -40.13
C GLU A 1089 14.78 33.64 -40.89
N GLY A 1090 14.87 32.48 -40.21
CA GLY A 1090 15.36 31.21 -40.74
C GLY A 1090 16.00 30.29 -39.68
N ARG A 1091 17.24 29.81 -39.88
CA ARG A 1091 17.91 28.88 -38.95
C ARG A 1091 19.37 29.23 -38.77
N ILE A 1092 19.85 29.18 -37.54
CA ILE A 1092 21.26 29.34 -37.20
C ILE A 1092 21.83 28.04 -36.65
N THR A 1093 22.99 27.63 -37.15
CA THR A 1093 23.66 26.38 -36.77
C THR A 1093 25.15 26.60 -36.59
N LEU A 1094 25.67 26.25 -35.42
CA LEU A 1094 27.09 26.18 -35.17
C LEU A 1094 27.54 24.72 -35.27
N SER A 1095 28.34 24.42 -36.28
CA SER A 1095 28.92 23.10 -36.53
C SER A 1095 30.44 23.17 -36.41
N GLY A 1096 30.99 22.59 -35.34
CA GLY A 1096 32.38 22.79 -34.96
C GLY A 1096 32.71 24.28 -34.81
N ARG A 1097 33.54 24.82 -35.70
CA ARG A 1097 33.94 26.25 -35.73
C ARG A 1097 33.24 27.07 -36.80
N LYS A 1098 32.23 26.50 -37.45
CA LYS A 1098 31.56 27.10 -38.60
C LYS A 1098 30.16 27.53 -38.20
N LEU A 1099 29.92 28.83 -38.22
CA LEU A 1099 28.59 29.39 -38.03
C LEU A 1099 27.88 29.43 -39.39
N VAL A 1100 26.73 28.78 -39.46
CA VAL A 1100 25.91 28.69 -40.67
C VAL A 1100 24.58 29.37 -40.36
N THR A 1101 24.25 30.41 -41.12
CA THR A 1101 22.98 31.12 -40.99
C THR A 1101 22.24 30.99 -42.31
N THR A 1102 21.04 30.42 -42.24
CA THR A 1102 20.12 30.32 -43.38
C THR A 1102 19.01 31.34 -43.17
N VAL A 1103 18.88 32.33 -44.05
CA VAL A 1103 17.84 33.36 -43.99
C VAL A 1103 17.09 33.36 -45.33
N ARG A 1104 15.76 33.20 -45.31
CA ARG A 1104 14.93 33.17 -46.53
C ARG A 1104 15.41 32.20 -47.62
N GLY A 1105 16.03 31.09 -47.24
CA GLY A 1105 16.58 30.08 -48.15
C GLY A 1105 18.02 30.32 -48.63
N GLU A 1106 18.60 31.49 -48.34
CA GLU A 1106 20.01 31.79 -48.63
C GLU A 1106 20.90 31.37 -47.46
N ARG A 1107 21.94 30.60 -47.77
CA ARG A 1107 22.84 29.98 -46.77
C ARG A 1107 24.18 30.72 -46.74
N HIS A 1108 24.45 31.37 -45.62
CA HIS A 1108 25.72 32.06 -45.35
C HIS A 1108 26.55 31.24 -44.36
N GLU A 1109 27.84 31.07 -44.68
CA GLU A 1109 28.78 30.33 -43.84
C GLU A 1109 29.92 31.24 -43.40
N GLN A 1110 30.17 31.29 -42.11
CA GLN A 1110 31.23 32.07 -41.51
C GLN A 1110 32.11 31.18 -40.63
N PRO A 1111 33.39 30.98 -40.98
CA PRO A 1111 34.35 30.33 -40.08
C PRO A 1111 34.69 31.26 -38.90
N LEU A 1112 34.73 30.71 -37.69
CA LEU A 1112 35.09 31.45 -36.47
C LEU A 1112 36.59 31.28 -36.17
N PRO A 1113 37.32 32.39 -35.97
CA PRO A 1113 38.79 32.39 -35.98
C PRO A 1113 39.40 31.73 -34.75
N ASP A 1114 38.81 31.93 -33.56
CA ASP A 1114 39.38 31.49 -32.29
C ASP A 1114 38.31 30.93 -31.33
N ASP A 1115 38.78 30.33 -30.25
CA ASP A 1115 37.96 29.64 -29.25
C ASP A 1115 37.00 30.59 -28.53
N ALA A 1116 37.42 31.84 -28.34
CA ALA A 1116 36.62 32.89 -27.75
C ALA A 1116 35.44 33.26 -28.65
N ALA A 1117 35.64 33.33 -29.97
CA ALA A 1117 34.59 33.60 -30.95
C ALA A 1117 33.54 32.47 -30.99
N VAL A 1118 33.95 31.21 -30.80
CA VAL A 1118 33.02 30.06 -30.73
C VAL A 1118 32.19 30.10 -29.44
N LEU A 1119 32.81 30.39 -28.29
CA LEU A 1119 32.07 30.55 -27.01
C LEU A 1119 31.14 31.77 -27.02
N ALA A 1120 31.56 32.86 -27.66
CA ALA A 1120 30.72 34.04 -27.89
C ALA A 1120 29.50 33.67 -28.75
N ALA A 1121 29.69 32.92 -29.84
CA ALA A 1121 28.61 32.47 -30.69
C ALA A 1121 27.59 31.58 -29.94
N TYR A 1122 28.03 30.67 -29.06
CA TYR A 1122 27.13 29.90 -28.19
C TYR A 1122 26.27 30.79 -27.28
N ARG A 1123 26.88 31.82 -26.70
CA ARG A 1123 26.19 32.76 -25.79
C ARG A 1123 25.22 33.66 -26.55
N GLU A 1124 25.66 34.28 -27.63
CA GLU A 1124 24.90 35.28 -28.38
C GLU A 1124 23.76 34.64 -29.19
N HIS A 1125 24.03 33.54 -29.90
CA HIS A 1125 23.06 32.96 -30.82
C HIS A 1125 22.22 31.84 -30.23
N PHE A 1126 22.65 31.19 -29.14
CA PHE A 1126 21.93 30.07 -28.54
C PHE A 1126 21.59 30.29 -27.05
N GLY A 1127 22.09 31.37 -26.44
CA GLY A 1127 21.88 31.64 -25.01
C GLY A 1127 22.59 30.64 -24.09
N LEU A 1128 23.60 29.93 -24.60
CA LEU A 1128 24.34 28.89 -23.90
C LEU A 1128 25.64 29.46 -23.34
N VAL A 1129 25.80 29.40 -22.03
CA VAL A 1129 27.06 29.77 -21.35
C VAL A 1129 27.82 28.48 -21.08
N LEU A 1130 28.99 28.34 -21.70
CA LEU A 1130 29.84 27.16 -21.57
C LEU A 1130 31.18 27.56 -20.93
N ASP A 1131 31.64 26.77 -19.97
CA ASP A 1131 32.93 26.99 -19.28
C ASP A 1131 34.13 26.47 -20.08
N ARG A 1132 33.89 25.58 -21.05
CA ARG A 1132 34.89 25.00 -21.94
C ARG A 1132 34.30 24.69 -23.30
N LEU A 1133 35.15 24.64 -24.32
CA LEU A 1133 34.69 24.29 -25.67
C LEU A 1133 34.35 22.80 -25.79
N PRO A 1134 33.17 22.47 -26.35
CA PRO A 1134 32.88 21.12 -26.79
C PRO A 1134 33.81 20.77 -27.95
N SER A 1135 34.61 19.73 -27.79
CA SER A 1135 35.58 19.31 -28.81
C SER A 1135 35.27 17.88 -29.24
N ALA A 1136 35.15 17.66 -30.55
CA ALA A 1136 35.12 16.32 -31.10
C ALA A 1136 36.50 15.66 -30.89
N PRO A 1137 36.57 14.34 -30.64
CA PRO A 1137 37.84 13.63 -30.52
C PRO A 1137 38.69 13.85 -31.78
N GLN A 1138 39.95 14.27 -31.62
CA GLN A 1138 40.89 14.40 -32.74
C GLN A 1138 41.12 13.01 -33.36
N GLY A 1139 40.53 12.76 -34.53
CA GLY A 1139 40.64 11.47 -35.22
C GLY A 1139 39.58 11.15 -36.27
N ALA A 1140 38.62 12.04 -36.55
CA ALA A 1140 37.64 11.84 -37.63
C ALA A 1140 37.81 12.91 -38.73
N THR A 1141 38.77 12.66 -39.62
CA THR A 1141 38.71 13.12 -41.02
C THR A 1141 38.27 11.96 -41.89
#